data_AF-A0A813A3Q6-F1
#
_entry.id   AF-A0A813A3Q6-F1
#
_cell.length_a   1.000
_cell.length_b   1.000
_cell.length_c   1.000
_cell.angle_alpha   90.00
_cell.angle_beta   90.00
_cell.angle_gamma   90.00
#
_symmetry.space_group_name_H-M   'P 1'
#
loop_
_entity.id
_entity.type
_entity.pdbx_description
1 polymer ?
#
loop_
_entity_poly.entity_id
_entity_poly.type
_entity_poly.pdbx_seq_one_letter_code
_entity_poly.pdbx_strand_id
1 'polypeptide(L)'
;MSTRRTFLSLAAAALATVGLVTADLSTAAPASAADTPERIGIDWAYYNPVAILLKNKGWLEEEFAEDGTEIRWVLSLGSNKALEFLRGGSLDFGSTAGGASVVGRATGLPIKAIYAYSKPEWTALVVRADSEIQSVADLQGKSVAVTRGTDPHIFLLRALAEAGLSEDDIKPVLLQHPDGYRALERGQVEAWAGLDPHMAKAELESGARLFFRNADLNTYGILNVREAFAQEHPETVARVLKVYERARRYALENPEELQAGLVEAAKIEPAVAARQLEQRTDITDPAIGQAHRETFLATGEVLQNIGVIGADVEIATVVDELIDSSFLTRQAADSGKATSRLELIPGYLLPAPGEVFNELAALWQSGELIDHILITAWRVAVGFAVGAAAATLLGALTGSSRLLRELLDPTLQALKAVPSLAWVPLFILWFGIFETSKVLLIAVGVFFPIYLNLVTGILGTDRKLVEVARICGLSRIDLVRRILVPATLPSYLTGLRAGLALGWMFVIAAELMGASEGLGFLMIDGQMTGRPAIIIGALILFALAGKLSDALIQTVATRLLSWQDGYGETQEKAALEGVSLTVGQHEIVSLVGTSGSGKSTLLRIVSGLEAPTSGAVSLDGRSVEAPTPEVGMVFQEPRLMPWLSVRENVRLALLDLPKPEQEARIAEALEDVGLAGFAEAYPRQLSGGMAQRTAIARALVRRPSFLLLDEPFSALDSFTRQKLQQHLLALWERSRFTLVFVTHDVLEAVTLSDRILVMRGHPGRIHREIHVDLPRPRARTAPEVRGLEEEIALQAPLKSKYREDATAGVVTFRAEGRLDEGISCKVDTGRALVDAGLHPAAGGLGDQACSGDMLLEALAACTGVTLRAVATAIGFDLRGGRVLVEGDLDFRGTLGVEREAPVGFQSLRLSFDLETDEPQERIDQLLKLTERFCVVLQTIQKPPQIETRQAVTETDLSGANQRIERAEPAKDGGDVRRL
;
A
#
# COMPACT_ATOMS: atom_id res chain seq x y z
N MET A 1 3.20 20.72 4.40
CA MET A 1 4.00 19.98 5.44
C MET A 1 3.18 19.18 6.49
N SER A 2 1.88 19.47 6.71
CA SER A 2 1.04 18.78 7.71
C SER A 2 0.55 17.38 7.28
N THR A 3 0.25 17.21 5.98
CA THR A 3 -0.34 15.99 5.41
C THR A 3 0.61 14.79 5.29
N ARG A 4 1.93 15.02 5.18
CA ARG A 4 2.93 13.94 5.20
C ARG A 4 3.06 13.26 6.57
N ARG A 5 2.76 13.97 7.67
CA ARG A 5 2.74 13.38 9.02
C ARG A 5 1.51 12.51 9.24
N THR A 6 0.37 12.89 8.67
CA THR A 6 -0.89 12.15 8.82
C THR A 6 -0.91 10.84 8.03
N PHE A 7 -0.25 10.80 6.86
CA PHE A 7 -0.10 9.56 6.07
C PHE A 7 0.92 8.58 6.69
N LEU A 8 1.99 9.11 7.29
CA LEU A 8 2.94 8.30 8.08
C LEU A 8 2.31 7.78 9.38
N SER A 9 1.37 8.52 9.99
CA SER A 9 0.62 8.03 11.16
C SER A 9 -0.47 7.03 10.80
N LEU A 10 -1.06 7.08 9.59
CA LEU A 10 -2.03 6.08 9.11
C LEU A 10 -1.36 4.80 8.59
N ALA A 11 -0.18 4.89 7.97
CA ALA A 11 0.64 3.71 7.64
C ALA A 11 1.23 3.05 8.89
N ALA A 12 1.52 3.83 9.94
CA ALA A 12 1.83 3.31 11.28
C ALA A 12 0.57 2.74 11.97
N ALA A 13 -0.63 3.29 11.73
CA ALA A 13 -1.88 2.79 12.30
C ALA A 13 -2.31 1.44 11.70
N ALA A 14 -2.06 1.18 10.40
CA ALA A 14 -2.31 -0.13 9.80
C ALA A 14 -1.33 -1.22 10.27
N LEU A 15 -0.16 -0.83 10.80
CA LEU A 15 0.75 -1.71 11.55
C LEU A 15 0.48 -1.72 13.07
N ALA A 16 -0.40 -0.83 13.56
CA ALA A 16 -0.79 -0.72 14.97
C ALA A 16 -2.22 -1.24 15.27
N THR A 17 -2.97 -1.69 14.26
CA THR A 17 -4.27 -2.38 14.45
C THR A 17 -4.15 -3.80 15.00
N VAL A 18 -2.97 -4.22 15.48
CA VAL A 18 -2.78 -5.41 16.32
C VAL A 18 -2.43 -5.04 17.77
N GLY A 19 -2.41 -3.76 18.14
CA GLY A 19 -2.11 -3.37 19.52
C GLY A 19 -2.68 -2.02 19.88
N LEU A 20 -3.91 -2.00 20.40
CA LEU A 20 -4.40 -1.08 21.44
C LEU A 20 -5.88 -1.34 21.70
N VAL A 21 -6.18 -2.36 22.52
CA VAL A 21 -7.31 -2.24 23.45
C VAL A 21 -6.77 -1.42 24.63
N THR A 22 -7.31 -0.23 24.80
CA THR A 22 -7.03 0.66 25.93
C THR A 22 -7.50 -0.03 27.22
N ALA A 23 -6.56 -0.50 28.03
CA ALA A 23 -6.85 -0.91 29.41
C ALA A 23 -6.92 0.35 30.27
N ASP A 24 -8.11 0.63 30.78
CA ASP A 24 -8.33 1.54 31.89
C ASP A 24 -7.41 1.17 33.06
N LEU A 25 -6.62 2.15 33.51
CA LEU A 25 -5.85 2.09 34.74
C LEU A 25 -6.80 2.17 35.94
N SER A 26 -7.42 1.03 36.27
CA SER A 26 -7.99 0.81 37.59
C SER A 26 -6.88 0.38 38.53
N THR A 27 -6.61 1.22 39.53
CA THR A 27 -5.69 0.97 40.65
C THR A 27 -6.05 -0.33 41.37
N ALA A 28 -5.24 -1.37 41.22
CA ALA A 28 -5.29 -2.53 42.09
C ALA A 28 -4.77 -2.16 43.49
N ALA A 29 -5.58 -2.42 44.50
CA ALA A 29 -5.24 -2.27 45.91
C ALA A 29 -4.12 -3.25 46.33
N PRO A 30 -3.34 -2.96 47.39
CA PRO A 30 -2.28 -3.86 47.83
C PRO A 30 -2.88 -5.14 48.43
N ALA A 31 -2.36 -6.30 48.02
CA ALA A 31 -2.75 -7.61 48.50
C ALA A 31 -2.38 -7.79 49.99
N SER A 32 -3.35 -8.31 50.73
CA SER A 32 -3.29 -8.71 52.13
C SER A 32 -2.40 -9.94 52.32
N ALA A 33 -1.55 -9.90 53.35
CA ALA A 33 -0.78 -11.04 53.84
C ALA A 33 -1.70 -12.10 54.48
N ALA A 34 -2.01 -13.18 53.75
CA ALA A 34 -2.36 -14.52 54.26
C ALA A 34 -2.80 -15.42 53.09
N ASP A 35 -1.85 -15.94 52.29
CA ASP A 35 -2.11 -17.01 51.30
C ASP A 35 -1.07 -18.12 51.46
N THR A 36 -1.09 -18.79 52.60
CA THR A 36 -0.10 -19.82 52.94
C THR A 36 -0.80 -21.01 53.61
N PRO A 37 -1.07 -22.11 52.89
CA PRO A 37 -1.75 -23.27 53.45
C PRO A 37 -0.83 -24.04 54.43
N GLU A 38 -1.42 -24.72 55.42
CA GLU A 38 -0.63 -25.56 56.36
C GLU A 38 0.01 -26.77 55.66
N ARG A 39 -0.66 -27.32 54.63
CA ARG A 39 -0.21 -28.48 53.87
C ARG A 39 -0.68 -28.40 52.42
N ILE A 40 0.17 -28.87 51.50
CA ILE A 40 -0.17 -29.10 50.09
C ILE A 40 -0.10 -30.60 49.81
N GLY A 41 -1.24 -31.20 49.47
CA GLY A 41 -1.31 -32.58 48.98
C GLY A 41 -1.07 -32.62 47.47
N ILE A 42 -0.04 -33.33 47.02
CA ILE A 42 0.27 -33.51 45.59
C ILE A 42 0.60 -34.97 45.28
N ASP A 43 0.14 -35.47 44.14
CA ASP A 43 0.50 -36.80 43.73
C ASP A 43 1.79 -36.89 42.93
N TRP A 44 2.34 -38.10 42.93
CA TRP A 44 3.29 -38.54 41.92
C TRP A 44 2.79 -39.86 41.33
N ALA A 45 3.14 -40.11 40.08
CA ALA A 45 2.67 -41.29 39.36
C ALA A 45 3.72 -41.77 38.36
N TYR A 46 3.75 -43.08 38.08
CA TYR A 46 4.68 -43.65 37.10
C TYR A 46 4.46 -43.12 35.67
N TYR A 47 3.26 -42.62 35.39
CA TYR A 47 2.87 -41.98 34.13
C TYR A 47 3.03 -40.44 34.15
N ASN A 48 3.46 -39.84 35.27
CA ASN A 48 3.82 -38.41 35.35
C ASN A 48 5.31 -38.28 35.71
N PRO A 49 6.22 -38.35 34.73
CA PRO A 49 7.66 -38.34 34.99
C PRO A 49 8.15 -37.02 35.59
N VAL A 50 7.47 -35.89 35.30
CA VAL A 50 7.80 -34.58 35.88
C VAL A 50 7.57 -34.57 37.40
N ALA A 51 6.48 -35.17 37.89
CA ALA A 51 6.22 -35.34 39.33
C ALA A 51 7.27 -36.20 40.04
N ILE A 52 7.78 -37.25 39.37
CA ILE A 52 8.84 -38.10 39.95
C ILE A 52 10.10 -37.27 40.18
N LEU A 53 10.49 -36.45 39.21
CA LEU A 53 11.65 -35.58 39.33
C LEU A 53 11.46 -34.54 40.45
N LEU A 54 10.28 -33.90 40.53
CA LEU A 54 9.94 -32.94 41.59
C LEU A 54 10.12 -33.54 42.98
N LYS A 55 9.55 -34.74 43.20
CA LYS A 55 9.63 -35.46 44.46
C LYS A 55 11.07 -35.87 44.80
N ASN A 56 11.84 -36.34 43.83
CA ASN A 56 13.22 -36.78 44.06
C ASN A 56 14.16 -35.60 44.36
N LYS A 57 13.91 -34.43 43.75
CA LYS A 57 14.71 -33.22 43.96
C LYS A 57 14.30 -32.41 45.19
N GLY A 58 13.11 -32.65 45.73
CA GLY A 58 12.58 -31.91 46.89
C GLY A 58 12.32 -30.43 46.61
N TRP A 59 12.04 -30.06 45.35
CA TRP A 59 11.95 -28.65 44.96
C TRP A 59 10.68 -27.96 45.45
N LEU A 60 9.59 -28.69 45.68
CA LEU A 60 8.40 -28.10 46.30
C LEU A 60 8.65 -27.84 47.79
N GLU A 61 9.33 -28.76 48.47
CA GLU A 61 9.75 -28.59 49.86
C GLU A 61 10.72 -27.41 50.02
N GLU A 62 11.62 -27.21 49.05
CA GLU A 62 12.52 -26.04 48.99
C GLU A 62 11.73 -24.73 48.80
N GLU A 63 10.81 -24.67 47.83
CA GLU A 63 10.05 -23.45 47.51
C GLU A 63 9.14 -22.99 48.66
N PHE A 64 8.60 -23.93 49.45
CA PHE A 64 7.65 -23.64 50.53
C PHE A 64 8.25 -23.75 51.95
N ALA A 65 9.58 -23.86 52.07
CA ALA A 65 10.25 -23.98 53.36
C ALA A 65 10.08 -22.74 54.25
N GLU A 66 10.16 -21.53 53.67
CA GLU A 66 10.04 -20.26 54.41
C GLU A 66 8.61 -20.01 54.93
N ASP A 67 7.63 -20.65 54.29
CA ASP A 67 6.20 -20.55 54.57
C ASP A 67 5.72 -21.50 55.66
N GLY A 68 6.52 -22.52 55.99
CA GLY A 68 6.14 -23.57 56.94
C GLY A 68 5.08 -24.55 56.43
N THR A 69 4.81 -24.55 55.11
CA THR A 69 3.83 -25.45 54.48
C THR A 69 4.40 -26.85 54.27
N GLU A 70 3.69 -27.88 54.73
CA GLU A 70 4.10 -29.28 54.54
C GLU A 70 3.71 -29.80 53.14
N ILE A 71 4.66 -30.37 52.37
CA ILE A 71 4.36 -31.07 51.11
C ILE A 71 4.07 -32.55 51.38
N ARG A 72 2.87 -33.00 51.04
CA ARG A 72 2.45 -34.40 51.19
C ARG A 72 2.35 -35.09 49.84
N TRP A 73 3.30 -35.97 49.56
CA TRP A 73 3.31 -36.82 48.37
C TRP A 73 2.45 -38.07 48.51
N VAL A 74 1.59 -38.34 47.53
CA VAL A 74 0.80 -39.58 47.43
C VAL A 74 1.07 -40.27 46.10
N LEU A 75 1.26 -41.59 46.09
CA LEU A 75 1.38 -42.34 44.83
C LEU A 75 -0.01 -42.61 44.24
N SER A 76 -0.28 -42.07 43.06
CA SER A 76 -1.47 -42.40 42.27
C SER A 76 -1.19 -43.56 41.33
N LEU A 77 -1.89 -44.68 41.53
CA LEU A 77 -1.75 -45.88 40.68
C LEU A 77 -2.51 -45.78 39.34
N GLY A 78 -3.24 -44.69 39.11
CA GLY A 78 -4.07 -44.44 37.92
C GLY A 78 -4.95 -43.20 38.13
N SER A 79 -5.55 -42.70 37.05
CA SER A 79 -6.41 -41.50 37.12
C SER A 79 -7.59 -41.67 38.06
N ASN A 80 -8.15 -42.88 38.17
CA ASN A 80 -9.21 -43.22 39.11
C ASN A 80 -8.82 -42.95 40.57
N LYS A 81 -7.58 -43.29 40.97
CA LYS A 81 -7.05 -43.06 42.31
C LYS A 81 -6.71 -41.60 42.56
N ALA A 82 -6.13 -40.91 41.58
CA ALA A 82 -5.92 -39.47 41.66
C ALA A 82 -7.25 -38.71 41.88
N LEU A 83 -8.30 -39.04 41.11
CA LEU A 83 -9.63 -38.45 41.26
C LEU A 83 -10.30 -38.82 42.59
N GLU A 84 -10.11 -40.05 43.10
CA GLU A 84 -10.59 -40.48 44.42
C GLU A 84 -9.93 -39.64 45.54
N PHE A 85 -8.62 -39.43 45.46
CA PHE A 85 -7.89 -38.62 46.44
C PHE A 85 -8.24 -37.13 46.36
N LEU A 86 -8.44 -36.58 45.16
CA LEU A 86 -8.95 -35.21 44.96
C LEU A 86 -10.35 -35.05 45.54
N ARG A 87 -11.23 -36.04 45.33
CA ARG A 87 -12.59 -36.06 45.90
C ARG A 87 -12.58 -36.12 47.42
N GLY A 88 -11.69 -36.94 47.99
CA GLY A 88 -11.52 -37.10 49.42
C GLY A 88 -10.74 -35.96 50.11
N GLY A 89 -10.27 -34.95 49.36
CA GLY A 89 -9.45 -33.86 49.90
C GLY A 89 -8.07 -34.31 50.42
N SER A 90 -7.63 -35.52 50.08
CA SER A 90 -6.29 -36.01 50.42
C SER A 90 -5.20 -35.46 49.49
N LEU A 91 -5.62 -34.98 48.31
CA LEU A 91 -4.81 -34.24 47.35
C LEU A 91 -5.45 -32.88 47.06
N ASP A 92 -4.61 -31.88 46.87
CA ASP A 92 -4.95 -30.59 46.27
C ASP A 92 -4.64 -30.59 44.78
N PHE A 93 -3.54 -31.27 44.40
CA PHE A 93 -3.10 -31.48 43.02
C PHE A 93 -3.06 -32.98 42.68
N GLY A 94 -3.62 -33.36 41.53
CA GLY A 94 -3.69 -34.76 41.10
C GLY A 94 -3.51 -34.95 39.60
N SER A 95 -2.71 -35.96 39.24
CA SER A 95 -2.30 -36.30 37.88
C SER A 95 -3.27 -37.30 37.24
N THR A 96 -3.91 -36.92 36.15
CA THR A 96 -4.86 -37.76 35.40
C THR A 96 -4.64 -37.67 33.90
N ALA A 97 -5.33 -38.51 33.14
CA ALA A 97 -5.55 -38.26 31.72
C ALA A 97 -6.69 -37.24 31.52
N GLY A 98 -6.67 -36.52 30.40
CA GLY A 98 -7.68 -35.52 30.04
C GLY A 98 -9.10 -36.10 29.98
N GLY A 99 -9.27 -37.28 29.38
CA GLY A 99 -10.56 -37.96 29.35
C GLY A 99 -11.09 -38.30 30.75
N ALA A 100 -10.19 -38.68 31.68
CA ALA A 100 -10.56 -38.92 33.07
C ALA A 100 -10.92 -37.62 33.82
N SER A 101 -10.24 -36.50 33.53
CA SER A 101 -10.61 -35.18 34.07
C SER A 101 -12.02 -34.76 33.65
N VAL A 102 -12.38 -34.97 32.38
CA VAL A 102 -13.72 -34.70 31.84
C VAL A 102 -14.77 -35.54 32.57
N VAL A 103 -14.54 -36.85 32.73
CA VAL A 103 -15.45 -37.73 33.50
C VAL A 103 -15.54 -37.29 34.96
N GLY A 104 -14.43 -36.92 35.59
CA GLY A 104 -14.40 -36.40 36.95
C GLY A 104 -15.32 -35.19 37.11
N ARG A 105 -15.15 -34.18 36.26
CA ARG A 105 -15.98 -32.96 36.29
C ARG A 105 -17.45 -33.25 35.96
N ALA A 106 -17.72 -34.05 34.93
CA ALA A 106 -19.07 -34.45 34.53
C ALA A 106 -19.82 -35.21 35.63
N THR A 107 -19.10 -35.93 36.51
CA THR A 107 -19.65 -36.64 37.68
C THR A 107 -19.64 -35.80 38.96
N GLY A 108 -19.54 -34.47 38.83
CA GLY A 108 -19.68 -33.50 39.92
C GLY A 108 -18.44 -33.33 40.80
N LEU A 109 -17.24 -33.72 40.35
CA LEU A 109 -16.01 -33.42 41.08
C LEU A 109 -15.53 -31.98 40.78
N PRO A 110 -15.46 -31.08 41.78
CA PRO A 110 -15.06 -29.68 41.56
C PRO A 110 -13.54 -29.56 41.41
N ILE A 111 -13.04 -29.84 40.21
CA ILE A 111 -11.63 -29.71 39.82
C ILE A 111 -11.46 -28.77 38.62
N LYS A 112 -10.26 -28.23 38.46
CA LYS A 112 -9.77 -27.46 37.30
C LYS A 112 -8.53 -28.13 36.73
N ALA A 113 -8.46 -28.23 35.42
CA ALA A 113 -7.27 -28.62 34.67
C ALA A 113 -6.42 -27.37 34.41
N ILE A 114 -5.21 -27.35 34.96
CA ILE A 114 -4.38 -26.12 35.00
C ILE A 114 -3.04 -26.27 34.27
N TYR A 115 -2.66 -27.49 33.91
CA TYR A 115 -1.35 -27.78 33.33
C TYR A 115 -1.34 -29.11 32.59
N ALA A 116 -0.75 -29.15 31.39
CA ALA A 116 -0.55 -30.37 30.63
C ALA A 116 0.88 -30.89 30.85
N TYR A 117 1.09 -31.91 31.69
CA TYR A 117 2.44 -32.39 31.99
C TYR A 117 3.04 -33.30 30.91
N SER A 118 2.21 -33.85 30.02
CA SER A 118 2.69 -34.66 28.88
C SER A 118 1.64 -34.86 27.78
N LYS A 119 2.07 -35.09 26.54
CA LYS A 119 1.28 -35.73 25.47
C LYS A 119 1.78 -37.17 25.26
N PRO A 120 1.03 -38.18 25.71
CA PRO A 120 1.52 -39.55 25.74
C PRO A 120 0.90 -40.48 24.67
N GLU A 121 1.66 -41.50 24.28
CA GLU A 121 1.18 -42.76 23.71
C GLU A 121 1.29 -43.89 24.75
N TRP A 122 0.81 -43.63 25.97
CA TRP A 122 1.00 -44.51 27.15
C TRP A 122 0.08 -45.73 27.20
N THR A 123 -0.86 -45.85 26.26
CA THR A 123 -1.94 -46.85 26.28
C THR A 123 -2.02 -47.58 24.94
N ALA A 124 -2.23 -48.89 25.00
CA ALA A 124 -2.54 -49.74 23.85
C ALA A 124 -3.37 -50.96 24.31
N LEU A 125 -3.92 -51.72 23.36
CA LEU A 125 -4.45 -53.04 23.67
C LEU A 125 -3.35 -54.10 23.54
N VAL A 126 -3.16 -54.84 24.62
CA VAL A 126 -2.02 -55.74 24.81
C VAL A 126 -2.51 -57.17 24.94
N VAL A 127 -1.84 -58.10 24.25
CA VAL A 127 -2.04 -59.54 24.37
C VAL A 127 -0.71 -60.23 24.63
N ARG A 128 -0.74 -61.46 25.16
CA ARG A 128 0.48 -62.27 25.26
C ARG A 128 1.07 -62.60 23.89
N ALA A 129 2.36 -62.94 23.87
CA ALA A 129 3.08 -63.32 22.65
C ALA A 129 2.40 -64.47 21.89
N ASP A 130 1.82 -65.42 22.62
CA ASP A 130 1.17 -66.64 22.12
C ASP A 130 -0.31 -66.48 21.76
N SER A 131 -0.87 -65.27 21.88
CA SER A 131 -2.30 -65.03 21.63
C SER A 131 -2.65 -65.04 20.14
N GLU A 132 -3.78 -65.68 19.81
CA GLU A 132 -4.38 -65.71 18.47
C GLU A 132 -5.13 -64.41 18.11
N ILE A 133 -5.35 -63.50 19.07
CA ILE A 133 -6.05 -62.22 18.86
C ILE A 133 -5.18 -61.30 17.99
N GLN A 134 -5.70 -60.85 16.84
CA GLN A 134 -4.97 -59.98 15.90
C GLN A 134 -5.60 -58.61 15.73
N SER A 135 -6.90 -58.49 15.98
CA SER A 135 -7.68 -57.27 15.77
C SER A 135 -8.64 -57.01 16.94
N VAL A 136 -9.18 -55.79 17.01
CA VAL A 136 -10.16 -55.42 18.04
C VAL A 136 -11.44 -56.24 17.93
N ALA A 137 -11.84 -56.63 16.71
CA ALA A 137 -13.00 -57.48 16.48
C ALA A 137 -12.88 -58.86 17.16
N ASP A 138 -11.65 -59.38 17.31
CA ASP A 138 -11.39 -60.67 17.96
C ASP A 138 -11.60 -60.64 19.48
N LEU A 139 -11.83 -59.45 20.07
CA LEU A 139 -12.12 -59.30 21.50
C LEU A 139 -13.54 -59.75 21.87
N GLN A 140 -14.43 -59.97 20.90
CA GLN A 140 -15.81 -60.37 21.19
C GLN A 140 -15.85 -61.65 22.05
N GLY A 141 -16.50 -61.56 23.21
CA GLY A 141 -16.63 -62.61 24.22
C GLY A 141 -15.39 -62.90 25.05
N LYS A 142 -14.29 -62.18 24.83
CA LYS A 142 -12.98 -62.36 25.48
C LYS A 142 -12.87 -61.62 26.80
N SER A 143 -12.05 -62.15 27.70
CA SER A 143 -11.71 -61.50 28.96
C SER A 143 -10.66 -60.40 28.76
N VAL A 144 -11.04 -59.15 29.06
CA VAL A 144 -10.16 -57.97 28.89
C VAL A 144 -9.94 -57.30 30.24
N ALA A 145 -8.70 -57.31 30.74
CA ALA A 145 -8.37 -56.54 31.93
C ALA A 145 -8.41 -55.03 31.62
N VAL A 146 -9.04 -54.26 32.49
CA VAL A 146 -9.15 -52.80 32.31
C VAL A 146 -9.31 -52.09 33.65
N THR A 147 -8.77 -50.89 33.77
CA THR A 147 -8.92 -50.05 34.96
C THR A 147 -10.04 -49.05 34.73
N ARG A 148 -11.15 -49.19 35.47
CA ARG A 148 -12.33 -48.35 35.27
C ARG A 148 -12.02 -46.86 35.49
N GLY A 149 -12.50 -46.03 34.57
CA GLY A 149 -12.43 -44.57 34.68
C GLY A 149 -11.07 -43.94 34.38
N THR A 150 -10.18 -44.64 33.67
CA THR A 150 -8.86 -44.14 33.25
C THR A 150 -8.76 -44.07 31.73
N ASP A 151 -7.72 -43.43 31.19
CA ASP A 151 -7.47 -43.37 29.74
C ASP A 151 -7.46 -44.76 29.08
N PRO A 152 -6.83 -45.82 29.65
CA PRO A 152 -6.96 -47.17 29.10
C PRO A 152 -8.37 -47.72 28.95
N HIS A 153 -9.29 -47.35 29.85
CA HIS A 153 -10.69 -47.72 29.72
C HIS A 153 -11.36 -46.95 28.59
N ILE A 154 -11.13 -45.64 28.54
CA ILE A 154 -11.68 -44.76 27.49
C ILE A 154 -11.16 -45.20 26.10
N PHE A 155 -9.86 -45.50 26.01
CA PHE A 155 -9.20 -46.02 24.81
C PHE A 155 -9.80 -47.36 24.37
N LEU A 156 -10.02 -48.30 25.29
CA LEU A 156 -10.67 -49.58 24.99
C LEU A 156 -12.08 -49.37 24.43
N LEU A 157 -12.89 -48.52 25.06
CA LEU A 157 -14.26 -48.28 24.60
C LEU A 157 -14.29 -47.61 23.21
N ARG A 158 -13.39 -46.67 22.96
CA ARG A 158 -13.23 -46.05 21.63
C ARG A 158 -12.80 -47.06 20.57
N ALA A 159 -11.84 -47.92 20.91
CA ALA A 159 -11.38 -48.99 20.01
C ALA A 159 -12.49 -49.99 19.68
N LEU A 160 -13.27 -50.41 20.69
CA LEU A 160 -14.42 -51.30 20.49
C LEU A 160 -15.46 -50.64 19.58
N ALA A 161 -15.79 -49.37 19.81
CA ALA A 161 -16.73 -48.64 18.98
C ALA A 161 -16.29 -48.53 17.51
N GLU A 162 -14.99 -48.30 17.24
CA GLU A 162 -14.42 -48.33 15.88
C GLU A 162 -14.57 -49.71 15.20
N ALA A 163 -14.55 -50.78 15.98
CA ALA A 163 -14.77 -52.15 15.51
C ALA A 163 -16.26 -52.56 15.47
N GLY A 164 -17.19 -51.66 15.81
CA GLY A 164 -18.62 -51.95 15.89
C GLY A 164 -19.02 -52.82 17.09
N LEU A 165 -18.19 -52.87 18.14
CA LEU A 165 -18.42 -53.55 19.40
C LEU A 165 -18.68 -52.54 20.53
N SER A 166 -19.25 -53.02 21.62
CA SER A 166 -19.47 -52.29 22.87
C SER A 166 -18.78 -52.99 24.06
N GLU A 167 -18.78 -52.38 25.25
CA GLU A 167 -18.25 -53.04 26.45
C GLU A 167 -19.01 -54.33 26.79
N ASP A 168 -20.31 -54.40 26.46
CA ASP A 168 -21.16 -55.57 26.69
C ASP A 168 -20.79 -56.76 25.79
N ASP A 169 -20.08 -56.51 24.69
CA ASP A 169 -19.60 -57.55 23.78
C ASP A 169 -18.33 -58.25 24.29
N ILE A 170 -17.71 -57.75 25.37
CA ILE A 170 -16.52 -58.32 26.00
C ILE A 170 -16.81 -58.73 27.45
N LYS A 171 -15.86 -59.40 28.10
CA LYS A 171 -15.89 -59.69 29.54
C LYS A 171 -14.89 -58.79 30.26
N PRO A 172 -15.27 -57.57 30.69
CA PRO A 172 -14.33 -56.66 31.33
C PRO A 172 -13.95 -57.17 32.72
N VAL A 173 -12.64 -57.28 32.98
CA VAL A 173 -12.06 -57.66 34.27
C VAL A 173 -11.46 -56.42 34.92
N LEU A 174 -12.18 -55.85 35.89
CA LEU A 174 -11.83 -54.56 36.49
C LEU A 174 -10.65 -54.72 37.47
N LEU A 175 -9.46 -54.30 37.04
CA LEU A 175 -8.21 -54.41 37.81
C LEU A 175 -7.46 -53.08 37.76
N GLN A 176 -6.62 -52.80 38.75
CA GLN A 176 -5.66 -51.68 38.68
C GLN A 176 -4.56 -52.01 37.65
N HIS A 177 -3.94 -50.99 37.04
CA HIS A 177 -2.96 -51.20 35.96
C HIS A 177 -1.86 -52.24 36.28
N PRO A 178 -1.21 -52.23 37.46
CA PRO A 178 -0.20 -53.23 37.80
C PRO A 178 -0.78 -54.65 37.88
N ASP A 179 -2.02 -54.80 38.34
CA ASP A 179 -2.68 -56.09 38.49
C ASP A 179 -3.25 -56.60 37.16
N GLY A 180 -3.70 -55.70 36.28
CA GLY A 180 -4.09 -56.03 34.91
C GLY A 180 -2.92 -56.60 34.11
N TYR A 181 -1.75 -55.97 34.21
CA TYR A 181 -0.49 -56.49 33.67
C TYR A 181 -0.19 -57.91 34.19
N ARG A 182 -0.19 -58.10 35.51
CA ARG A 182 0.05 -59.42 36.13
C ARG A 182 -0.98 -60.47 35.72
N ALA A 183 -2.24 -60.08 35.58
CA ALA A 183 -3.31 -60.97 35.14
C ALA A 183 -3.10 -61.43 33.69
N LEU A 184 -2.65 -60.53 32.81
CA LEU A 184 -2.29 -60.86 31.43
C LEU A 184 -1.14 -61.87 31.38
N GLU A 185 -0.06 -61.60 32.13
CA GLU A 185 1.12 -62.48 32.19
C GLU A 185 0.79 -63.88 32.72
N ARG A 186 -0.11 -63.97 33.70
CA ARG A 186 -0.49 -65.24 34.34
C ARG A 186 -1.52 -66.06 33.57
N GLY A 187 -1.97 -65.63 32.39
CA GLY A 187 -3.02 -66.37 31.69
C GLY A 187 -4.44 -66.08 32.15
N GLN A 188 -4.64 -65.16 33.11
CA GLN A 188 -5.94 -64.94 33.76
C GLN A 188 -6.91 -64.10 32.93
N VAL A 189 -6.39 -63.32 31.99
CA VAL A 189 -7.15 -62.60 30.96
C VAL A 189 -6.54 -62.84 29.58
N GLU A 190 -7.35 -62.65 28.54
CA GLU A 190 -6.96 -62.84 27.14
C GLU A 190 -6.36 -61.57 26.52
N ALA A 191 -6.81 -60.39 26.97
CA ALA A 191 -6.25 -59.09 26.58
C ALA A 191 -6.24 -58.12 27.77
N TRP A 192 -5.52 -57.01 27.63
CA TRP A 192 -5.42 -55.95 28.63
C TRP A 192 -5.35 -54.58 27.97
N ALA A 193 -6.13 -53.62 28.47
CA ALA A 193 -5.97 -52.21 28.15
C ALA A 193 -4.81 -51.63 28.97
N GLY A 194 -3.65 -51.53 28.33
CA GLY A 194 -2.35 -51.29 28.95
C GLY A 194 -2.10 -49.85 29.37
N LEU A 195 -1.21 -49.67 30.36
CA LEU A 195 -0.62 -48.37 30.70
C LEU A 195 0.88 -48.52 30.95
N ASP A 196 1.69 -47.57 30.49
CA ASP A 196 3.11 -47.49 30.84
C ASP A 196 3.34 -47.14 32.33
N PRO A 197 4.46 -47.59 32.94
CA PRO A 197 5.56 -48.39 32.37
C PRO A 197 5.23 -49.87 32.19
N HIS A 198 4.10 -50.36 32.70
CA HIS A 198 3.77 -51.79 32.69
C HIS A 198 3.59 -52.34 31.26
N MET A 199 3.13 -51.51 30.33
CA MET A 199 3.02 -51.86 28.91
C MET A 199 4.40 -52.04 28.26
N ALA A 200 5.31 -51.06 28.37
CA ALA A 200 6.70 -51.20 27.95
C ALA A 200 7.39 -52.42 28.59
N LYS A 201 7.09 -52.69 29.86
CA LYS A 201 7.61 -53.86 30.58
C LYS A 201 7.11 -55.17 29.95
N ALA A 202 5.80 -55.29 29.72
CA ALA A 202 5.21 -56.47 29.10
C ALA A 202 5.77 -56.76 27.70
N GLU A 203 6.02 -55.73 26.92
CA GLU A 203 6.59 -55.83 25.57
C GLU A 203 8.05 -56.31 25.61
N LEU A 204 8.88 -55.71 26.46
CA LEU A 204 10.32 -55.96 26.47
C LEU A 204 10.73 -57.21 27.25
N GLU A 205 10.05 -57.50 28.36
CA GLU A 205 10.42 -58.63 29.24
C GLU A 205 9.67 -59.92 28.87
N SER A 206 8.38 -59.80 28.52
CA SER A 206 7.49 -60.95 28.30
C SER A 206 7.09 -61.17 26.84
N GLY A 207 7.57 -60.32 25.92
CA GLY A 207 7.27 -60.41 24.49
C GLY A 207 5.80 -60.12 24.14
N ALA A 208 5.06 -59.46 25.03
CA ALA A 208 3.66 -59.15 24.81
C ALA A 208 3.48 -58.28 23.55
N ARG A 209 2.42 -58.53 22.79
CA ARG A 209 2.12 -57.80 21.55
C ARG A 209 1.11 -56.70 21.81
N LEU A 210 1.45 -55.48 21.43
CA LEU A 210 0.56 -54.33 21.41
C LEU A 210 -0.20 -54.34 20.07
N PHE A 211 -1.25 -55.15 19.97
CA PHE A 211 -1.90 -55.45 18.68
C PHE A 211 -2.76 -54.30 18.14
N PHE A 212 -3.19 -53.36 19.00
CA PHE A 212 -3.90 -52.16 18.60
C PHE A 212 -3.32 -50.94 19.31
N ARG A 213 -2.82 -50.00 18.50
CA ARG A 213 -2.20 -48.73 18.91
C ARG A 213 -2.79 -47.61 18.07
N ASN A 214 -3.20 -46.53 18.72
CA ASN A 214 -3.66 -45.33 18.04
C ASN A 214 -3.43 -44.11 18.95
N ALA A 215 -2.36 -43.37 18.71
CA ALA A 215 -2.02 -42.21 19.54
C ALA A 215 -3.11 -41.13 19.56
N ASP A 216 -3.92 -41.02 18.50
CA ASP A 216 -5.02 -40.05 18.40
C ASP A 216 -6.22 -40.40 19.30
N LEU A 217 -6.26 -41.63 19.83
CA LEU A 217 -7.27 -42.03 20.83
C LEU A 217 -6.84 -41.70 22.27
N ASN A 218 -5.57 -41.38 22.51
CA ASN A 218 -5.08 -40.98 23.82
C ASN A 218 -5.39 -39.51 24.11
N THR A 219 -5.53 -39.19 25.39
CA THR A 219 -5.63 -37.80 25.84
C THR A 219 -4.34 -37.34 26.51
N TYR A 220 -4.28 -36.06 26.87
CA TYR A 220 -3.12 -35.45 27.52
C TYR A 220 -3.01 -35.86 28.99
N GLY A 221 -1.79 -35.84 29.52
CA GLY A 221 -1.55 -35.88 30.95
C GLY A 221 -1.80 -34.52 31.58
N ILE A 222 -2.76 -34.45 32.49
CA ILE A 222 -3.29 -33.23 33.08
C ILE A 222 -3.05 -33.22 34.59
N LEU A 223 -2.44 -32.13 35.07
CA LEU A 223 -2.43 -31.80 36.48
C LEU A 223 -3.72 -31.04 36.80
N ASN A 224 -4.54 -31.63 37.67
CA ASN A 224 -5.77 -31.02 38.14
C ASN A 224 -5.55 -30.43 39.53
N VAL A 225 -6.27 -29.36 39.84
CA VAL A 225 -6.36 -28.78 41.17
C VAL A 225 -7.81 -28.80 41.67
N ARG A 226 -8.02 -28.96 42.97
CA ARG A 226 -9.35 -28.76 43.57
C ARG A 226 -9.79 -27.31 43.41
N GLU A 227 -11.00 -27.08 42.92
CA GLU A 227 -11.52 -25.73 42.65
C GLU A 227 -11.56 -24.87 43.91
N ALA A 228 -11.97 -25.44 45.06
CA ALA A 228 -11.93 -24.75 46.34
C ALA A 228 -10.51 -24.31 46.73
N PHE A 229 -9.52 -25.20 46.54
CA PHE A 229 -8.12 -24.87 46.86
C PHE A 229 -7.57 -23.79 45.93
N ALA A 230 -7.90 -23.83 44.63
CA ALA A 230 -7.47 -22.80 43.68
C ALA A 230 -8.12 -21.42 43.92
N GLN A 231 -9.33 -21.40 44.48
CA GLN A 231 -10.02 -20.17 44.88
C GLN A 231 -9.48 -19.61 46.20
N GLU A 232 -9.19 -20.48 47.18
CA GLU A 232 -8.66 -20.10 48.49
C GLU A 232 -7.18 -19.71 48.42
N HIS A 233 -6.40 -20.38 47.57
CA HIS A 233 -4.94 -20.27 47.51
C HIS A 233 -4.37 -20.04 46.10
N PRO A 234 -4.79 -18.98 45.38
CA PRO A 234 -4.41 -18.77 43.99
C PRO A 234 -2.90 -18.52 43.80
N GLU A 235 -2.20 -17.88 44.74
CA GLU A 235 -0.75 -17.63 44.64
C GLU A 235 0.04 -18.92 44.91
N THR A 236 -0.44 -19.74 45.83
CA THR A 236 0.14 -21.08 46.07
C THR A 236 0.06 -21.94 44.81
N VAL A 237 -1.08 -21.92 44.09
CA VAL A 237 -1.22 -22.65 42.81
C VAL A 237 -0.20 -22.17 41.78
N ALA A 238 -0.03 -20.85 41.63
CA ALA A 238 0.95 -20.28 40.71
C ALA A 238 2.39 -20.70 41.06
N ARG A 239 2.74 -20.74 42.36
CA ARG A 239 4.06 -21.19 42.84
C ARG A 239 4.28 -22.69 42.60
N VAL A 240 3.29 -23.54 42.84
CA VAL A 240 3.39 -24.97 42.51
C VAL A 240 3.66 -25.17 41.01
N LEU A 241 2.93 -24.46 40.14
CA LEU A 241 3.15 -24.52 38.69
C LEU A 241 4.54 -23.99 38.28
N LYS A 242 5.05 -22.97 38.98
CA LYS A 242 6.41 -22.45 38.76
C LYS A 242 7.47 -23.50 39.03
N VAL A 243 7.33 -24.28 40.10
CA VAL A 243 8.25 -25.39 40.39
C VAL A 243 8.05 -26.54 39.38
N TYR A 244 6.81 -26.82 38.96
CA TYR A 244 6.52 -27.78 37.90
C TYR A 244 7.23 -27.43 36.58
N GLU A 245 7.21 -26.15 36.18
CA GLU A 245 7.92 -25.68 34.99
C GLU A 245 9.44 -25.77 35.14
N ARG A 246 9.97 -25.43 36.33
CA ARG A 246 11.40 -25.66 36.64
C ARG A 246 11.76 -27.13 36.41
N ALA A 247 10.93 -28.04 36.89
CA ALA A 247 11.18 -29.47 36.75
C ALA A 247 11.05 -29.98 35.31
N ARG A 248 10.04 -29.53 34.57
CA ARG A 248 9.88 -29.91 33.16
C ARG A 248 11.06 -29.45 32.31
N ARG A 249 11.53 -28.20 32.47
CA ARG A 249 12.72 -27.70 31.76
C ARG A 249 13.97 -28.49 32.12
N TYR A 250 14.19 -28.75 33.40
CA TYR A 250 15.31 -29.58 33.84
C TYR A 250 15.24 -30.98 33.25
N ALA A 251 14.05 -31.59 33.20
CA ALA A 251 13.83 -32.92 32.62
C ALA A 251 14.18 -32.99 31.12
N LEU A 252 13.90 -31.91 30.37
CA LEU A 252 14.28 -31.80 28.95
C LEU A 252 15.78 -31.62 28.75
N GLU A 253 16.43 -30.87 29.64
CA GLU A 253 17.89 -30.65 29.61
C GLU A 253 18.68 -31.87 30.12
N ASN A 254 18.06 -32.68 30.99
CA ASN A 254 18.71 -33.80 31.69
C ASN A 254 17.86 -35.09 31.57
N PRO A 255 17.68 -35.64 30.36
CA PRO A 255 16.83 -36.82 30.13
C PRO A 255 17.33 -38.06 30.87
N GLU A 256 18.65 -38.21 31.04
CA GLU A 256 19.26 -39.32 31.77
C GLU A 256 18.85 -39.35 33.26
N GLU A 257 18.73 -38.18 33.90
CA GLU A 257 18.28 -38.08 35.29
C GLU A 257 16.78 -38.39 35.43
N LEU A 258 15.97 -37.94 34.47
CA LEU A 258 14.55 -38.28 34.43
C LEU A 258 14.35 -39.80 34.30
N GLN A 259 15.13 -40.44 33.43
CA GLN A 259 15.14 -41.88 33.24
C GLN A 259 15.57 -42.62 34.52
N ALA A 260 16.67 -42.19 35.15
CA ALA A 260 17.14 -42.77 36.42
C ALA A 260 16.08 -42.66 37.53
N GLY A 261 15.40 -41.51 37.62
CA GLY A 261 14.31 -41.31 38.58
C GLY A 261 13.13 -42.25 38.35
N LEU A 262 12.75 -42.50 37.09
CA LEU A 262 11.68 -43.46 36.75
C LEU A 262 12.10 -44.91 37.04
N VAL A 263 13.34 -45.29 36.72
CA VAL A 263 13.92 -46.61 37.03
C VAL A 263 13.84 -46.90 38.53
N GLU A 264 14.28 -45.96 39.36
CA GLU A 264 14.26 -46.10 40.81
C GLU A 264 12.82 -46.18 41.35
N ALA A 265 11.95 -45.27 40.90
CA ALA A 265 10.59 -45.16 41.41
C ALA A 265 9.73 -46.39 41.06
N ALA A 266 9.81 -46.87 39.82
CA ALA A 266 9.00 -47.97 39.31
C ALA A 266 9.65 -49.36 39.48
N LYS A 267 10.94 -49.41 39.87
CA LYS A 267 11.75 -50.65 39.97
C LYS A 267 11.71 -51.46 38.66
N ILE A 268 12.09 -50.79 37.56
CA ILE A 268 12.08 -51.33 36.19
C ILE A 268 13.46 -51.24 35.56
N GLU A 269 13.71 -52.03 34.52
CA GLU A 269 14.97 -51.97 33.77
C GLU A 269 15.14 -50.64 33.01
N PRO A 270 16.37 -50.12 32.83
CA PRO A 270 16.62 -48.87 32.11
C PRO A 270 16.02 -48.84 30.70
N ALA A 271 16.00 -49.98 30.00
CA ALA A 271 15.40 -50.10 28.67
C ALA A 271 13.88 -49.90 28.67
N VAL A 272 13.19 -50.28 29.76
CA VAL A 272 11.75 -50.04 29.93
C VAL A 272 11.48 -48.56 30.15
N ALA A 273 12.28 -47.91 30.99
CA ALA A 273 12.19 -46.47 31.23
C ALA A 273 12.47 -45.65 29.96
N ALA A 274 13.52 -46.01 29.19
CA ALA A 274 13.82 -45.38 27.90
C ALA A 274 12.66 -45.53 26.91
N ARG A 275 12.05 -46.72 26.82
CA ARG A 275 10.90 -46.96 25.94
C ARG A 275 9.74 -46.04 26.24
N GLN A 276 9.41 -45.84 27.52
CA GLN A 276 8.34 -44.93 27.92
C GLN A 276 8.70 -43.46 27.64
N LEU A 277 9.89 -43.02 28.06
CA LEU A 277 10.26 -41.60 28.03
C LEU A 277 10.63 -41.11 26.62
N GLU A 278 11.37 -41.89 25.84
CA GLU A 278 11.89 -41.45 24.55
C GLU A 278 10.91 -41.67 23.40
N GLN A 279 10.06 -42.70 23.48
CA GLN A 279 9.19 -43.10 22.35
C GLN A 279 7.71 -42.82 22.57
N ARG A 280 7.27 -42.65 23.82
CA ARG A 280 5.83 -42.61 24.17
C ARG A 280 5.41 -41.42 25.01
N THR A 281 6.34 -40.58 25.49
CA THR A 281 5.99 -39.46 26.37
C THR A 281 6.63 -38.17 25.87
N ASP A 282 5.81 -37.25 25.39
CA ASP A 282 6.25 -35.89 25.06
C ASP A 282 5.95 -34.94 26.23
N ILE A 283 6.97 -34.29 26.80
CA ILE A 283 6.85 -33.30 27.89
C ILE A 283 7.22 -31.87 27.42
N THR A 284 7.26 -31.61 26.11
CA THR A 284 7.76 -30.35 25.55
C THR A 284 6.79 -29.18 25.68
N ASP A 285 5.48 -29.45 25.72
CA ASP A 285 4.43 -28.44 25.79
C ASP A 285 3.61 -28.54 27.09
N PRO A 286 3.73 -27.54 28.00
CA PRO A 286 2.98 -27.51 29.24
C PRO A 286 1.60 -26.84 29.13
N ALA A 287 1.28 -26.25 27.99
CA ALA A 287 0.13 -25.36 27.85
C ALA A 287 -1.20 -26.11 27.99
N ILE A 288 -2.21 -25.46 28.57
CA ILE A 288 -3.60 -25.91 28.51
C ILE A 288 -4.45 -24.83 27.85
N GLY A 289 -5.29 -25.20 26.88
CA GLY A 289 -6.00 -24.23 26.05
C GLY A 289 -6.83 -24.87 24.94
N GLN A 290 -6.99 -24.18 23.80
CA GLN A 290 -7.93 -24.57 22.74
C GLN A 290 -7.72 -25.99 22.17
N ALA A 291 -6.47 -26.41 21.94
CA ALA A 291 -6.19 -27.77 21.44
C ALA A 291 -6.67 -28.87 22.42
N HIS A 292 -6.52 -28.61 23.72
CA HIS A 292 -6.99 -29.50 24.77
C HIS A 292 -8.51 -29.48 24.88
N ARG A 293 -9.13 -28.30 24.74
CA ARG A 293 -10.59 -28.14 24.66
C ARG A 293 -11.18 -29.01 23.56
N GLU A 294 -10.63 -28.97 22.35
CA GLU A 294 -11.11 -29.77 21.23
C GLU A 294 -10.97 -31.28 21.49
N THR A 295 -9.83 -31.70 22.06
CA THR A 295 -9.60 -33.11 22.42
C THR A 295 -10.55 -33.56 23.53
N PHE A 296 -10.84 -32.72 24.51
CA PHE A 296 -11.73 -33.02 25.64
C PHE A 296 -13.19 -33.05 25.21
N LEU A 297 -13.61 -32.15 24.30
CA LEU A 297 -14.94 -32.18 23.69
C LEU A 297 -15.17 -33.47 22.93
N ALA A 298 -14.26 -33.80 21.99
CA ALA A 298 -14.37 -35.01 21.19
C ALA A 298 -14.39 -36.26 22.09
N THR A 299 -13.55 -36.29 23.13
CA THR A 299 -13.52 -37.40 24.10
C THR A 299 -14.82 -37.46 24.92
N GLY A 300 -15.33 -36.31 25.39
CA GLY A 300 -16.56 -36.22 26.18
C GLY A 300 -17.81 -36.62 25.40
N GLU A 301 -17.92 -36.21 24.12
CA GLU A 301 -19.01 -36.61 23.23
C GLU A 301 -19.03 -38.12 23.00
N VAL A 302 -17.86 -38.73 22.75
CA VAL A 302 -17.76 -40.19 22.60
C VAL A 302 -18.14 -40.89 23.90
N LEU A 303 -17.70 -40.38 25.06
CA LEU A 303 -18.02 -40.93 26.38
C LEU A 303 -19.51 -40.80 26.73
N GLN A 304 -20.18 -39.75 26.26
CA GLN A 304 -21.62 -39.59 26.39
C GLN A 304 -22.39 -40.58 25.51
N ASN A 305 -21.96 -40.76 24.26
CA ASN A 305 -22.60 -41.68 23.31
C ASN A 305 -22.56 -43.14 23.78
N ILE A 306 -21.48 -43.55 24.46
CA ILE A 306 -21.33 -44.90 25.03
C ILE A 306 -21.91 -45.04 26.44
N GLY A 307 -22.54 -43.99 26.98
CA GLY A 307 -23.25 -44.02 28.26
C GLY A 307 -22.37 -43.90 29.53
N VAL A 308 -21.09 -43.54 29.39
CA VAL A 308 -20.19 -43.27 30.54
C VAL A 308 -20.51 -41.92 31.18
N ILE A 309 -20.86 -40.92 30.37
CA ILE A 309 -21.40 -39.62 30.82
C ILE A 309 -22.91 -39.60 30.53
N GLY A 310 -23.69 -39.08 31.47
CA GLY A 310 -25.15 -38.97 31.31
C GLY A 310 -25.53 -38.12 30.08
N ALA A 311 -26.58 -38.54 29.36
CA ALA A 311 -27.09 -37.81 28.19
C ALA A 311 -27.65 -36.41 28.55
N ASP A 312 -27.89 -36.16 29.83
CA ASP A 312 -28.36 -34.88 30.40
C ASP A 312 -27.23 -33.87 30.66
N VAL A 313 -25.97 -34.29 30.56
CA VAL A 313 -24.80 -33.44 30.82
C VAL A 313 -24.36 -32.71 29.55
N GLU A 314 -24.27 -31.38 29.59
CA GLU A 314 -23.73 -30.59 28.48
C GLU A 314 -22.19 -30.65 28.47
N ILE A 315 -21.62 -31.47 27.57
CA ILE A 315 -20.16 -31.71 27.50
C ILE A 315 -19.38 -30.41 27.27
N ALA A 316 -19.91 -29.50 26.45
CA ALA A 316 -19.24 -28.23 26.17
C ALA A 316 -19.03 -27.39 27.43
N THR A 317 -20.07 -27.25 28.26
CA THR A 317 -19.99 -26.55 29.54
C THR A 317 -19.02 -27.22 30.50
N VAL A 318 -19.04 -28.56 30.58
CA VAL A 318 -18.11 -29.32 31.43
C VAL A 318 -16.66 -29.05 31.05
N VAL A 319 -16.35 -29.05 29.75
CA VAL A 319 -14.99 -28.81 29.26
C VAL A 319 -14.56 -27.36 29.47
N ASP A 320 -15.44 -26.40 29.19
CA ASP A 320 -15.16 -24.97 29.36
C ASP A 320 -14.95 -24.59 30.82
N GLU A 321 -15.69 -25.21 31.74
CA GLU A 321 -15.47 -25.02 33.17
C GLU A 321 -14.25 -25.77 33.71
N LEU A 322 -13.84 -26.87 33.06
CA LEU A 322 -12.72 -27.66 33.51
C LEU A 322 -11.38 -26.97 33.20
N ILE A 323 -11.23 -26.36 32.02
CA ILE A 323 -9.95 -25.77 31.59
C ILE A 323 -9.76 -24.39 32.23
N ASP A 324 -8.65 -24.20 32.94
CA ASP A 324 -8.25 -22.90 33.49
C ASP A 324 -6.79 -22.59 33.13
N SER A 325 -6.59 -21.76 32.10
CA SER A 325 -5.28 -21.32 31.64
C SER A 325 -4.75 -20.09 32.39
N SER A 326 -5.54 -19.49 33.29
CA SER A 326 -5.19 -18.21 33.91
C SER A 326 -3.94 -18.27 34.79
N PHE A 327 -3.65 -19.43 35.37
CA PHE A 327 -2.49 -19.67 36.22
C PHE A 327 -1.16 -19.74 35.43
N LEU A 328 -1.19 -20.08 34.14
CA LEU A 328 -0.03 -20.04 33.26
C LEU A 328 0.25 -18.60 32.76
N THR A 329 -0.80 -17.84 32.45
CA THR A 329 -0.70 -16.46 31.99
C THR A 329 -0.12 -15.51 33.06
N ARG A 330 -0.45 -15.69 34.34
CA ARG A 330 0.14 -14.89 35.44
C ARG A 330 1.64 -15.11 35.60
N GLN A 331 2.11 -16.35 35.44
CA GLN A 331 3.53 -16.69 35.55
C GLN A 331 4.37 -16.04 34.43
N ALA A 332 3.81 -15.92 33.23
CA ALA A 332 4.45 -15.24 32.10
C ALA A 332 4.59 -13.71 32.33
N ALA A 333 3.69 -13.10 33.11
CA ALA A 333 3.72 -11.68 33.45
C ALA A 333 4.80 -11.34 34.50
N ASP A 334 5.00 -12.18 35.52
CA ASP A 334 5.95 -11.93 36.62
C ASP A 334 7.42 -12.22 36.26
N SER A 335 7.68 -13.03 35.24
CA SER A 335 9.04 -13.49 34.89
C SER A 335 9.79 -12.57 33.91
N GLY A 336 9.34 -11.32 33.71
CA GLY A 336 10.08 -10.29 32.97
C GLY A 336 10.28 -10.56 31.47
N LYS A 337 9.73 -11.66 30.93
CA LYS A 337 9.74 -11.99 29.49
C LYS A 337 8.53 -11.36 28.78
N ALA A 338 8.31 -10.07 29.01
CA ALA A 338 7.30 -9.30 28.30
C ALA A 338 7.82 -8.84 26.93
N THR A 339 8.26 -9.75 26.05
CA THR A 339 8.40 -9.47 24.60
C THR A 339 8.45 -10.77 23.76
N SER A 340 7.51 -11.70 23.95
CA SER A 340 7.08 -12.53 22.81
C SER A 340 5.80 -13.31 23.11
N ARG A 341 4.73 -12.84 22.44
CA ARG A 341 3.68 -13.63 21.76
C ARG A 341 2.48 -14.13 22.57
N LEU A 342 1.33 -13.88 21.95
CA LEU A 342 0.15 -14.75 21.95
C LEU A 342 0.56 -16.23 21.98
N GLU A 343 0.09 -16.97 22.99
CA GLU A 343 0.32 -18.40 23.27
C GLU A 343 -0.34 -19.35 22.24
N LEU A 344 -0.23 -19.05 20.94
CA LEU A 344 -0.81 -19.88 19.87
C LEU A 344 0.21 -20.84 19.22
N ILE A 345 1.53 -20.70 19.46
CA ILE A 345 2.58 -21.45 18.76
C ILE A 345 3.78 -21.78 19.68
N PRO A 346 4.15 -23.06 19.89
CA PRO A 346 5.32 -23.48 20.67
C PRO A 346 6.66 -22.84 20.26
N GLY A 347 7.56 -22.61 21.21
CA GLY A 347 8.85 -21.93 20.98
C GLY A 347 9.83 -22.67 20.05
N TYR A 348 9.74 -24.00 19.94
CA TYR A 348 10.50 -24.77 18.94
C TYR A 348 9.92 -24.62 17.52
N LEU A 349 8.64 -24.24 17.39
CA LEU A 349 8.03 -23.88 16.10
C LEU A 349 8.27 -22.40 15.77
N LEU A 350 8.43 -21.56 16.79
CA LEU A 350 8.58 -20.13 16.64
C LEU A 350 9.59 -19.57 17.67
N PRO A 351 10.90 -19.59 17.37
CA PRO A 351 11.96 -19.13 18.28
C PRO A 351 11.81 -17.67 18.66
N ALA A 352 12.42 -17.30 19.78
CA ALA A 352 12.38 -15.94 20.30
C ALA A 352 13.10 -14.97 19.33
N PRO A 353 12.64 -13.72 19.19
CA PRO A 353 13.33 -12.75 18.32
C PRO A 353 14.82 -12.57 18.64
N GLY A 354 15.21 -12.69 19.92
CA GLY A 354 16.61 -12.63 20.34
C GLY A 354 17.45 -13.84 19.87
N GLU A 355 16.86 -15.04 19.82
CA GLU A 355 17.54 -16.24 19.29
C GLU A 355 17.76 -16.13 17.79
N VAL A 356 16.76 -15.65 17.05
CA VAL A 356 16.88 -15.37 15.60
C VAL A 356 18.01 -14.35 15.36
N PHE A 357 18.07 -13.29 16.17
CA PHE A 357 19.13 -12.29 16.06
C PHE A 357 20.52 -12.86 16.36
N ASN A 358 20.66 -13.68 17.41
CA ASN A 358 21.94 -14.28 17.78
C ASN A 358 22.45 -15.25 16.71
N GLU A 359 21.58 -16.07 16.12
CA GLU A 359 21.94 -16.98 15.03
C GLU A 359 22.36 -16.21 13.77
N LEU A 360 21.62 -15.18 13.38
CA LEU A 360 22.00 -14.32 12.27
C LEU A 360 23.33 -13.59 12.54
N ALA A 361 23.57 -13.15 13.78
CA ALA A 361 24.83 -12.52 14.18
C ALA A 361 26.01 -13.51 14.14
N ALA A 362 25.79 -14.77 14.50
CA ALA A 362 26.79 -15.83 14.42
C ALA A 362 27.17 -16.12 12.95
N LEU A 363 26.17 -16.29 12.07
CA LEU A 363 26.38 -16.48 10.63
C LEU A 363 27.03 -15.25 9.96
N TRP A 364 26.73 -14.05 10.45
CA TRP A 364 27.38 -12.83 9.99
C TRP A 364 28.87 -12.80 10.38
N GLN A 365 29.21 -13.22 11.60
CA GLN A 365 30.59 -13.27 12.09
C GLN A 365 31.42 -14.35 11.38
N SER A 366 30.81 -15.48 10.99
CA SER A 366 31.49 -16.51 10.18
C SER A 366 31.71 -16.09 8.73
N GLY A 367 30.99 -15.08 8.24
CA GLY A 367 31.01 -14.60 6.85
C GLY A 367 30.05 -15.34 5.92
N GLU A 368 29.56 -16.52 6.32
CA GLU A 368 28.66 -17.36 5.51
C GLU A 368 27.34 -16.66 5.18
N LEU A 369 26.82 -15.81 6.08
CA LEU A 369 25.57 -15.10 5.84
C LEU A 369 25.64 -14.17 4.62
N ILE A 370 26.77 -13.51 4.44
CA ILE A 370 26.95 -12.53 3.36
C ILE A 370 26.96 -13.25 2.01
N ASP A 371 27.64 -14.38 1.92
CA ASP A 371 27.72 -15.18 0.69
C ASP A 371 26.33 -15.68 0.27
N HIS A 372 25.53 -16.18 1.22
CA HIS A 372 24.15 -16.60 0.97
C HIS A 372 23.24 -15.45 0.53
N ILE A 373 23.38 -14.26 1.12
CA ILE A 373 22.61 -13.08 0.68
C ILE A 373 23.02 -12.65 -0.74
N LEU A 374 24.33 -12.61 -1.03
CA LEU A 374 24.85 -12.16 -2.31
C LEU A 374 24.47 -13.10 -3.45
N ILE A 375 24.54 -14.42 -3.26
CA ILE A 375 24.19 -15.38 -4.31
C ILE A 375 22.69 -15.33 -4.61
N THR A 376 21.83 -15.23 -3.59
CA THR A 376 20.38 -15.07 -3.77
C THR A 376 20.07 -13.75 -4.47
N ALA A 377 20.68 -12.64 -4.05
CA ALA A 377 20.48 -11.34 -4.68
C ALA A 377 20.95 -11.32 -6.15
N TRP A 378 22.08 -11.97 -6.45
CA TRP A 378 22.57 -12.13 -7.82
C TRP A 378 21.58 -12.91 -8.70
N ARG A 379 21.08 -14.05 -8.22
CA ARG A 379 20.08 -14.85 -8.93
C ARG A 379 18.82 -14.04 -9.23
N VAL A 380 18.31 -13.30 -8.24
CA VAL A 380 17.16 -12.41 -8.43
C VAL A 380 17.48 -11.31 -9.44
N ALA A 381 18.65 -10.66 -9.35
CA ALA A 381 19.03 -9.58 -10.26
C ALA A 381 19.13 -10.04 -11.72
N VAL A 382 19.80 -11.18 -11.97
CA VAL A 382 19.94 -11.73 -13.33
C VAL A 382 18.61 -12.25 -13.85
N GLY A 383 17.87 -13.02 -13.02
CA GLY A 383 16.55 -13.53 -13.38
C GLY A 383 15.59 -12.40 -13.70
N PHE A 384 15.63 -11.32 -12.92
CA PHE A 384 14.86 -10.11 -13.16
C PHE A 384 15.26 -9.44 -14.48
N ALA A 385 16.55 -9.24 -14.74
CA ALA A 385 17.01 -8.61 -15.97
C ALA A 385 16.60 -9.40 -17.23
N VAL A 386 16.77 -10.72 -17.21
CA VAL A 386 16.38 -11.62 -18.31
C VAL A 386 14.87 -11.64 -18.51
N GLY A 387 14.10 -11.82 -17.43
CA GLY A 387 12.64 -11.84 -17.46
C GLY A 387 12.06 -10.51 -17.94
N ALA A 388 12.58 -9.39 -17.44
CA ALA A 388 12.16 -8.05 -17.85
C ALA A 388 12.49 -7.76 -19.31
N ALA A 389 13.68 -8.13 -19.80
CA ALA A 389 14.05 -7.95 -21.19
C ALA A 389 13.12 -8.74 -22.13
N ALA A 390 12.87 -10.02 -21.82
CA ALA A 390 11.97 -10.88 -22.60
C ALA A 390 10.53 -10.36 -22.59
N ALA A 391 10.02 -9.96 -21.41
CA ALA A 391 8.68 -9.44 -21.24
C ALA A 391 8.47 -8.10 -21.97
N THR A 392 9.48 -7.23 -21.93
CA THR A 392 9.43 -5.93 -22.62
C THR A 392 9.40 -6.12 -24.12
N LEU A 393 10.25 -7.00 -24.66
CA LEU A 393 10.29 -7.31 -26.08
C LEU A 393 8.95 -7.87 -26.56
N LEU A 394 8.44 -8.91 -25.88
CA LEU A 394 7.19 -9.56 -26.29
C LEU A 394 5.96 -8.68 -26.04
N GLY A 395 5.96 -7.94 -24.94
CA GLY A 395 4.89 -6.99 -24.58
C GLY A 395 4.80 -5.84 -25.58
N ALA A 396 5.95 -5.29 -26.02
CA ALA A 396 5.98 -4.28 -27.07
C ALA A 396 5.46 -4.81 -28.41
N LEU A 397 5.86 -6.04 -28.80
CA LEU A 397 5.41 -6.68 -30.04
C LEU A 397 3.91 -6.96 -30.05
N THR A 398 3.39 -7.54 -28.97
CA THR A 398 1.96 -7.88 -28.84
C THR A 398 1.08 -6.65 -28.61
N GLY A 399 1.54 -5.67 -27.83
CA GLY A 399 0.85 -4.39 -27.66
C GLY A 399 0.72 -3.61 -28.96
N SER A 400 1.72 -3.71 -29.85
CA SER A 400 1.74 -3.01 -31.14
C SER A 400 0.98 -3.73 -32.27
N SER A 401 0.69 -5.03 -32.13
CA SER A 401 0.08 -5.84 -33.18
C SER A 401 -1.15 -6.60 -32.68
N ARG A 402 -2.30 -6.34 -33.30
CA ARG A 402 -3.55 -7.05 -33.00
C ARG A 402 -3.43 -8.56 -33.26
N LEU A 403 -2.81 -8.95 -34.38
CA LEU A 403 -2.65 -10.35 -34.75
C LEU A 403 -1.78 -11.11 -33.73
N LEU A 404 -0.63 -10.54 -33.35
CA LEU A 404 0.27 -11.19 -32.38
C LEU A 404 -0.39 -11.32 -31.01
N ARG A 405 -1.18 -10.32 -30.60
CA ARG A 405 -1.93 -10.38 -29.35
C ARG A 405 -3.01 -11.45 -29.37
N GLU A 406 -3.83 -11.52 -30.41
CA GLU A 406 -4.87 -12.55 -30.55
C GLU A 406 -4.27 -13.97 -30.56
N LEU A 407 -3.04 -14.14 -31.07
CA LEU A 407 -2.33 -15.42 -31.10
C LEU A 407 -1.63 -15.77 -29.77
N LEU A 408 -0.91 -14.82 -29.17
CA LEU A 408 0.00 -15.09 -28.06
C LEU A 408 -0.63 -14.86 -26.68
N ASP A 409 -1.48 -13.83 -26.53
CA ASP A 409 -2.00 -13.44 -25.21
C ASP A 409 -2.78 -14.58 -24.52
N PRO A 410 -3.70 -15.31 -25.18
CA PRO A 410 -4.39 -16.45 -24.56
C PRO A 410 -3.44 -17.54 -24.07
N THR A 411 -2.39 -17.83 -24.84
CA THR A 411 -1.39 -18.83 -24.50
C THR A 411 -0.55 -18.39 -23.29
N LEU A 412 -0.13 -17.13 -23.26
CA LEU A 412 0.65 -16.59 -22.14
C LEU A 412 -0.17 -16.53 -20.85
N GLN A 413 -1.47 -16.20 -20.94
CA GLN A 413 -2.39 -16.26 -19.80
C GLN A 413 -2.56 -17.69 -19.27
N ALA A 414 -2.63 -18.69 -20.15
CA ALA A 414 -2.69 -20.09 -19.75
C ALA A 414 -1.39 -20.54 -19.05
N LEU A 415 -0.22 -20.17 -19.59
CA LEU A 415 1.07 -20.49 -18.96
C LEU A 415 1.25 -19.79 -17.60
N LYS A 416 0.75 -18.57 -17.44
CA LYS A 416 0.76 -17.85 -16.16
C LYS A 416 0.01 -18.59 -15.04
N ALA A 417 -1.03 -19.34 -15.37
CA ALA A 417 -1.83 -20.08 -14.40
C ALA A 417 -1.09 -21.29 -13.79
N VAL A 418 0.04 -21.70 -14.38
CA VAL A 418 0.85 -22.81 -13.87
C VAL A 418 1.56 -22.39 -12.57
N PRO A 419 1.33 -23.09 -11.44
CA PRO A 419 1.99 -22.78 -10.16
C PRO A 419 3.52 -22.80 -10.28
N SER A 420 4.22 -21.96 -9.51
CA SER A 420 5.69 -21.83 -9.56
C SER A 420 6.43 -23.16 -9.37
N LEU A 421 5.98 -24.01 -8.44
CA LEU A 421 6.54 -25.33 -8.17
C LEU A 421 6.37 -26.34 -9.32
N ALA A 422 5.34 -26.18 -10.16
CA ALA A 422 5.12 -27.10 -11.28
C ALA A 422 6.15 -26.94 -12.40
N TRP A 423 6.86 -25.80 -12.45
CA TRP A 423 7.96 -25.57 -13.39
C TRP A 423 9.24 -26.29 -12.99
N VAL A 424 9.44 -26.54 -11.69
CA VAL A 424 10.70 -27.08 -11.12
C VAL A 424 11.16 -28.35 -11.84
N PRO A 425 10.36 -29.43 -11.98
CA PRO A 425 10.83 -30.67 -12.62
C PRO A 425 11.23 -30.48 -14.09
N LEU A 426 10.50 -29.61 -14.80
CA LEU A 426 10.72 -29.33 -16.21
C LEU A 426 12.05 -28.59 -16.43
N PHE A 427 12.34 -27.61 -15.57
CA PHE A 427 13.58 -26.85 -15.63
C PHE A 427 14.80 -27.70 -15.22
N ILE A 428 14.66 -28.60 -14.25
CA ILE A 428 15.70 -29.61 -13.95
C ILE A 428 15.96 -30.48 -15.18
N LEU A 429 14.90 -30.97 -15.82
CA LEU A 429 15.03 -31.86 -16.97
C LEU A 429 15.72 -31.17 -18.15
N TRP A 430 15.38 -29.90 -18.42
CA TRP A 430 15.90 -29.16 -19.57
C TRP A 430 17.31 -28.58 -19.36
N PHE A 431 17.61 -28.10 -18.15
CA PHE A 431 18.81 -27.30 -17.89
C PHE A 431 19.69 -27.85 -16.75
N GLY A 432 19.28 -28.95 -16.11
CA GLY A 432 19.94 -29.53 -14.94
C GLY A 432 19.68 -28.76 -13.64
N ILE A 433 20.36 -29.18 -12.57
CA ILE A 433 20.24 -28.58 -11.22
C ILE A 433 21.16 -27.36 -11.00
N PHE A 434 21.83 -26.89 -12.06
CA PHE A 434 22.82 -25.82 -12.01
C PHE A 434 22.18 -24.42 -11.92
N GLU A 435 23.00 -23.36 -11.87
CA GLU A 435 22.52 -21.97 -11.72
C GLU A 435 21.58 -21.51 -12.85
N THR A 436 21.75 -22.02 -14.06
CA THR A 436 20.93 -21.66 -15.22
C THR A 436 19.44 -21.97 -14.98
N SER A 437 19.11 -23.14 -14.43
CA SER A 437 17.71 -23.51 -14.19
C SER A 437 17.08 -22.62 -13.12
N LYS A 438 17.83 -22.29 -12.07
CA LYS A 438 17.38 -21.40 -10.99
C LYS A 438 17.07 -19.98 -11.50
N VAL A 439 17.98 -19.40 -12.27
CA VAL A 439 17.84 -18.05 -12.83
C VAL A 439 16.68 -17.98 -13.84
N LEU A 440 16.54 -18.98 -14.72
CA LEU A 440 15.45 -18.98 -15.70
C LEU A 440 14.08 -19.18 -15.04
N LEU A 441 14.00 -19.96 -13.96
CA LEU A 441 12.77 -20.10 -13.19
C LEU A 441 12.32 -18.75 -12.61
N ILE A 442 13.25 -17.97 -12.05
CA ILE A 442 12.99 -16.58 -11.60
C ILE A 442 12.53 -15.71 -12.78
N ALA A 443 13.20 -15.80 -13.93
CA ALA A 443 12.86 -15.02 -15.12
C ALA A 443 11.42 -15.28 -15.60
N VAL A 444 10.93 -16.52 -15.52
CA VAL A 444 9.54 -16.86 -15.84
C VAL A 444 8.56 -16.16 -14.90
N GLY A 445 8.82 -16.15 -13.59
CA GLY A 445 7.99 -15.45 -12.61
C GLY A 445 7.94 -13.94 -12.83
N VAL A 446 9.08 -13.34 -13.16
CA VAL A 446 9.23 -11.90 -13.46
C VAL A 446 8.55 -11.51 -14.78
N PHE A 447 8.55 -12.42 -15.75
CA PHE A 447 8.10 -12.14 -17.12
C PHE A 447 6.62 -11.73 -17.20
N PHE A 448 5.71 -12.50 -16.58
CA PHE A 448 4.28 -12.30 -16.80
C PHE A 448 3.73 -10.96 -16.29
N PRO A 449 4.06 -10.48 -15.07
CA PRO A 449 3.58 -9.18 -14.59
C PRO A 449 4.05 -8.02 -15.46
N ILE A 450 5.31 -8.03 -15.90
CA ILE A 450 5.87 -6.98 -16.76
C ILE A 450 5.18 -6.99 -18.12
N TYR A 451 5.03 -8.17 -18.72
CA TYR A 451 4.35 -8.36 -20.00
C TYR A 451 2.93 -7.78 -19.97
N LEU A 452 2.12 -8.21 -18.99
CA LEU A 452 0.71 -7.82 -18.90
C LEU A 452 0.52 -6.32 -18.67
N ASN A 453 1.33 -5.73 -17.78
CA ASN A 453 1.26 -4.31 -17.48
C ASN A 453 1.73 -3.45 -18.67
N LEU A 454 2.76 -3.89 -19.40
CA LEU A 454 3.21 -3.19 -20.60
C LEU A 454 2.14 -3.22 -21.71
N VAL A 455 1.55 -4.39 -21.98
CA VAL A 455 0.46 -4.51 -22.97
C VAL A 455 -0.73 -3.64 -22.57
N THR A 456 -1.14 -3.69 -21.31
CA THR A 456 -2.24 -2.87 -20.79
C THR A 456 -1.94 -1.37 -20.92
N GLY A 457 -0.71 -0.95 -20.59
CA GLY A 457 -0.28 0.44 -20.77
C GLY A 457 -0.34 0.88 -22.24
N ILE A 458 0.14 0.06 -23.17
CA ILE A 458 0.13 0.39 -24.61
C ILE A 458 -1.31 0.56 -25.10
N LEU A 459 -2.21 -0.34 -24.70
CA LEU A 459 -3.62 -0.30 -25.12
C LEU A 459 -4.42 0.82 -24.43
N GLY A 460 -4.01 1.22 -23.23
CA GLY A 460 -4.61 2.31 -22.47
C GLY A 460 -4.13 3.71 -22.86
N THR A 461 -3.16 3.83 -23.76
CA THR A 461 -2.65 5.14 -24.20
C THR A 461 -3.74 5.93 -24.94
N ASP A 462 -3.96 7.20 -24.55
CA ASP A 462 -4.97 8.05 -25.18
C ASP A 462 -4.68 8.23 -26.67
N ARG A 463 -5.68 7.90 -27.49
CA ARG A 463 -5.64 8.04 -28.95
C ARG A 463 -5.32 9.47 -29.39
N LYS A 464 -5.74 10.49 -28.63
CA LYS A 464 -5.46 11.90 -28.94
C LYS A 464 -3.97 12.20 -29.01
N LEU A 465 -3.16 11.57 -28.14
CA LEU A 465 -1.70 11.73 -28.16
C LEU A 465 -1.09 11.18 -29.44
N VAL A 466 -1.61 10.04 -29.91
CA VAL A 466 -1.16 9.42 -31.18
C VAL A 466 -1.57 10.28 -32.38
N GLU A 467 -2.74 10.91 -32.35
CA GLU A 467 -3.19 11.83 -33.39
C GLU A 467 -2.30 13.08 -33.48
N VAL A 468 -1.91 13.66 -32.33
CA VAL A 468 -0.94 14.77 -32.27
C VAL A 468 0.40 14.37 -32.90
N ALA A 469 0.94 13.20 -32.56
CA ALA A 469 2.18 12.71 -33.18
C ALA A 469 2.07 12.63 -34.71
N ARG A 470 0.94 12.10 -35.23
CA ARG A 470 0.73 11.97 -36.67
C ARG A 470 0.66 13.31 -37.37
N ILE A 471 -0.02 14.29 -36.77
CA ILE A 471 -0.14 15.65 -37.30
C ILE A 471 1.22 16.36 -37.30
N CYS A 472 1.99 16.21 -36.22
CA CYS A 472 3.35 16.74 -36.12
C CYS A 472 4.37 15.98 -36.99
N GLY A 473 3.94 15.00 -37.79
CA GLY A 473 4.80 14.27 -38.72
C GLY A 473 5.84 13.39 -38.02
N LEU A 474 5.62 13.00 -36.77
CA LEU A 474 6.57 12.15 -36.04
C LEU A 474 6.75 10.83 -36.79
N SER A 475 8.02 10.42 -36.93
CA SER A 475 8.35 9.10 -37.42
C SER A 475 7.78 8.02 -36.48
N ARG A 476 7.63 6.77 -36.94
CA ARG A 476 7.18 5.67 -36.07
C ARG A 476 8.08 5.50 -34.84
N ILE A 477 9.37 5.79 -34.97
CA ILE A 477 10.34 5.71 -33.87
C ILE A 477 10.12 6.86 -32.88
N ASP A 478 9.86 8.07 -33.38
CA ASP A 478 9.58 9.22 -32.51
C ASP A 478 8.24 9.09 -31.80
N LEU A 479 7.21 8.54 -32.45
CA LEU A 479 5.95 8.20 -31.81
C LEU A 479 6.17 7.24 -30.63
N VAL A 480 6.98 6.19 -30.84
CA VAL A 480 7.30 5.24 -29.76
C VAL A 480 8.07 5.93 -28.64
N ARG A 481 9.17 6.61 -28.97
CA ARG A 481 10.09 7.19 -27.96
C ARG A 481 9.50 8.37 -27.20
N ARG A 482 8.75 9.24 -27.87
CA ARG A 482 8.28 10.52 -27.28
C ARG A 482 6.85 10.44 -26.74
N ILE A 483 6.05 9.49 -27.20
CA ILE A 483 4.65 9.37 -26.77
C ILE A 483 4.39 8.04 -26.07
N LEU A 484 4.60 6.90 -26.75
CA LEU A 484 4.23 5.61 -26.19
C LEU A 484 5.08 5.24 -24.96
N VAL A 485 6.40 5.43 -25.01
CA VAL A 485 7.27 5.10 -23.86
C VAL A 485 6.88 5.92 -22.62
N PRO A 486 6.77 7.26 -22.66
CA PRO A 486 6.29 8.04 -21.51
C PRO A 486 4.89 7.66 -21.05
N ALA A 487 3.94 7.47 -21.97
CA ALA A 487 2.55 7.14 -21.63
C ALA A 487 2.41 5.76 -20.96
N THR A 488 3.25 4.79 -21.36
CA THR A 488 3.23 3.42 -20.82
C THR A 488 4.09 3.26 -19.57
N LEU A 489 5.00 4.21 -19.31
CA LEU A 489 5.96 4.16 -18.21
C LEU A 489 5.34 3.91 -16.82
N PRO A 490 4.20 4.52 -16.43
CA PRO A 490 3.57 4.24 -15.14
C PRO A 490 3.14 2.76 -14.99
N SER A 491 2.52 2.22 -16.04
CA SER A 491 2.10 0.82 -16.06
C SER A 491 3.32 -0.11 -16.10
N TYR A 492 4.32 0.22 -16.92
CA TYR A 492 5.55 -0.56 -17.02
C TYR A 492 6.32 -0.63 -15.69
N LEU A 493 6.46 0.48 -14.96
CA LEU A 493 7.06 0.52 -13.62
C LEU A 493 6.27 -0.31 -12.60
N THR A 494 4.94 -0.26 -12.68
CA THR A 494 4.06 -1.14 -11.87
C THR A 494 4.32 -2.62 -12.19
N GLY A 495 4.48 -2.94 -13.48
CA GLY A 495 4.86 -4.27 -13.96
C GLY A 495 6.23 -4.71 -13.44
N LEU A 496 7.25 -3.84 -13.49
CA LEU A 496 8.59 -4.11 -12.97
C LEU A 496 8.57 -4.40 -11.47
N ARG A 497 7.84 -3.58 -10.70
CA ARG A 497 7.67 -3.77 -9.26
C ARG A 497 6.99 -5.10 -8.92
N ALA A 498 5.88 -5.41 -9.61
CA ALA A 498 5.19 -6.68 -9.44
C ALA A 498 6.04 -7.89 -9.89
N GLY A 499 6.80 -7.73 -10.98
CA GLY A 499 7.73 -8.73 -11.48
C GLY A 499 8.85 -9.03 -10.48
N LEU A 500 9.44 -7.99 -9.88
CA LEU A 500 10.47 -8.15 -8.86
C LEU A 500 9.94 -8.89 -7.62
N ALA A 501 8.75 -8.55 -7.14
CA ALA A 501 8.10 -9.24 -6.02
C ALA A 501 7.89 -10.73 -6.30
N LEU A 502 7.42 -11.07 -7.52
CA LEU A 502 7.31 -12.47 -7.94
C LEU A 502 8.67 -13.14 -8.15
N GLY A 503 9.69 -12.40 -8.59
CA GLY A 503 11.07 -12.90 -8.66
C GLY A 503 11.59 -13.37 -7.31
N TRP A 504 11.32 -12.61 -6.24
CA TRP A 504 11.62 -13.01 -4.86
C TRP A 504 10.82 -14.23 -4.37
N MET A 505 9.62 -14.45 -4.89
CA MET A 505 8.86 -15.67 -4.60
C MET A 505 9.42 -16.89 -5.36
N PHE A 506 9.82 -16.72 -6.62
CA PHE A 506 10.37 -17.78 -7.45
C PHE A 506 11.80 -18.17 -7.04
N VAL A 507 12.61 -17.26 -6.49
CA VAL A 507 13.96 -17.62 -6.01
C VAL A 507 13.89 -18.60 -4.84
N ILE A 508 12.87 -18.53 -3.98
CA ILE A 508 12.66 -19.52 -2.92
C ILE A 508 12.46 -20.89 -3.57
N ALA A 509 11.50 -21.03 -4.49
CA ALA A 509 11.26 -22.29 -5.19
C ALA A 509 12.49 -22.79 -5.97
N ALA A 510 13.26 -21.87 -6.56
CA ALA A 510 14.49 -22.18 -7.29
C ALA A 510 15.63 -22.67 -6.39
N GLU A 511 15.78 -22.11 -5.20
CA GLU A 511 16.81 -22.50 -4.24
C GLU A 511 16.45 -23.78 -3.48
N LEU A 512 15.16 -24.08 -3.33
CA LEU A 512 14.69 -25.36 -2.78
C LEU A 512 15.01 -26.56 -3.71
N MET A 513 15.30 -26.31 -4.99
CA MET A 513 15.57 -27.31 -6.02
C MET A 513 17.00 -27.89 -5.97
N GLY A 514 17.55 -28.07 -4.76
CA GLY A 514 18.90 -28.61 -4.55
C GLY A 514 20.02 -27.58 -4.71
N ALA A 515 19.82 -26.34 -4.22
CA ALA A 515 20.92 -25.39 -4.07
C ALA A 515 21.85 -25.79 -2.92
N SER A 516 23.15 -25.51 -3.06
CA SER A 516 24.15 -25.65 -1.99
C SER A 516 24.45 -24.34 -1.26
N GLU A 517 23.92 -23.22 -1.76
CA GLU A 517 24.16 -21.87 -1.26
C GLU A 517 22.91 -21.01 -1.53
N GLY A 518 22.62 -20.06 -0.65
CA GLY A 518 21.51 -19.10 -0.78
C GLY A 518 20.63 -19.08 0.46
N LEU A 519 19.77 -18.07 0.58
CA LEU A 519 18.83 -17.95 1.69
C LEU A 519 17.82 -19.11 1.73
N GLY A 520 17.39 -19.62 0.58
CA GLY A 520 16.54 -20.80 0.49
C GLY A 520 17.26 -22.10 0.86
N PHE A 521 18.59 -22.17 0.66
CA PHE A 521 19.41 -23.26 1.18
C PHE A 521 19.45 -23.23 2.71
N LEU A 522 19.67 -22.05 3.32
CA LEU A 522 19.62 -21.90 4.79
C LEU A 522 18.27 -22.32 5.39
N MET A 523 17.17 -22.11 4.67
CA MET A 523 15.86 -22.62 5.11
C MET A 523 15.80 -24.15 5.15
N ILE A 524 16.30 -24.82 4.11
CA ILE A 524 16.36 -26.30 4.08
C ILE A 524 17.34 -26.80 5.14
N ASP A 525 18.51 -26.18 5.26
CA ASP A 525 19.51 -26.55 6.26
C ASP A 525 18.95 -26.41 7.68
N GLY A 526 18.26 -25.31 7.97
CA GLY A 526 17.54 -25.12 9.23
C GLY A 526 16.46 -26.17 9.48
N GLN A 527 15.77 -26.65 8.44
CA GLN A 527 14.82 -27.77 8.56
C GLN A 527 15.52 -29.08 8.88
N MET A 528 16.60 -29.40 8.17
CA MET A 528 17.35 -30.65 8.32
C MET A 528 18.10 -30.72 9.66
N THR A 529 18.57 -29.58 10.16
CA THR A 529 19.32 -29.46 11.42
C THR A 529 18.43 -29.17 12.64
N GLY A 530 17.12 -29.03 12.46
CA GLY A 530 16.19 -28.71 13.55
C GLY A 530 16.40 -27.32 14.15
N ARG A 531 16.89 -26.35 13.36
CA ARG A 531 17.20 -24.98 13.77
C ARG A 531 16.18 -23.99 13.19
N PRO A 532 14.99 -23.85 13.81
CA PRO A 532 13.92 -22.98 13.31
C PRO A 532 14.34 -21.50 13.26
N ALA A 533 15.33 -21.09 14.06
CA ALA A 533 15.83 -19.72 14.10
C ALA A 533 16.50 -19.30 12.78
N ILE A 534 17.21 -20.23 12.13
CA ILE A 534 17.83 -20.00 10.81
C ILE A 534 16.74 -19.84 9.74
N ILE A 535 15.68 -20.66 9.80
CA ILE A 535 14.55 -20.59 8.86
C ILE A 535 13.88 -19.21 8.96
N ILE A 536 13.53 -18.78 10.17
CA ILE A 536 12.90 -17.47 10.41
C ILE A 536 13.86 -16.34 10.03
N GLY A 537 15.14 -16.46 10.35
CA GLY A 537 16.17 -15.50 9.95
C GLY A 537 16.25 -15.33 8.43
N ALA A 538 16.30 -16.44 7.69
CA ALA A 538 16.29 -16.42 6.22
C ALA A 538 15.02 -15.80 5.65
N LEU A 539 13.84 -16.11 6.21
CA LEU A 539 12.56 -15.49 5.82
C LEU A 539 12.53 -13.98 6.06
N ILE A 540 13.06 -13.51 7.20
CA ILE A 540 13.20 -12.07 7.49
C ILE A 540 14.14 -11.42 6.48
N LEU A 541 15.27 -12.06 6.14
CA LEU A 541 16.21 -11.55 5.14
C LEU A 541 15.59 -11.47 3.74
N PHE A 542 14.79 -12.47 3.33
CA PHE A 542 13.99 -12.40 2.11
C PHE A 542 13.04 -11.20 2.12
N ALA A 543 12.31 -11.00 3.21
CA ALA A 543 11.39 -9.87 3.35
C ALA A 543 12.10 -8.51 3.31
N LEU A 544 13.25 -8.38 3.98
CA LEU A 544 14.06 -7.16 3.98
C LEU A 544 14.66 -6.88 2.60
N ALA A 545 15.24 -7.88 1.94
CA ALA A 545 15.82 -7.73 0.61
C ALA A 545 14.74 -7.41 -0.44
N GLY A 546 13.58 -8.07 -0.36
CA GLY A 546 12.39 -7.75 -1.15
C GLY A 546 11.95 -6.30 -0.95
N LYS A 547 11.84 -5.84 0.30
CA LYS A 547 11.44 -4.46 0.63
C LYS A 547 12.47 -3.43 0.15
N LEU A 548 13.76 -3.70 0.32
CA LEU A 548 14.83 -2.79 -0.14
C LEU A 548 14.83 -2.63 -1.66
N SER A 549 14.73 -3.74 -2.39
CA SER A 549 14.70 -3.72 -3.84
C SER A 549 13.42 -3.08 -4.41
N ASP A 550 12.28 -3.30 -3.76
CA ASP A 550 11.01 -2.61 -4.05
C ASP A 550 11.09 -1.09 -3.81
N ALA A 551 11.68 -0.67 -2.67
CA ALA A 551 11.88 0.73 -2.35
C ALA A 551 12.81 1.44 -3.35
N LEU A 552 13.81 0.74 -3.87
CA LEU A 552 14.68 1.25 -4.93
C LEU A 552 13.89 1.53 -6.21
N ILE A 553 13.07 0.58 -6.68
CA ILE A 553 12.21 0.79 -7.85
C ILE A 553 11.23 1.93 -7.60
N GLN A 554 10.62 2.02 -6.40
CA GLN A 554 9.70 3.11 -6.07
C GLN A 554 10.39 4.48 -6.08
N THR A 555 11.62 4.57 -5.58
CA THR A 555 12.40 5.81 -5.59
C THR A 555 12.71 6.24 -7.03
N VAL A 556 13.07 5.30 -7.90
CA VAL A 556 13.25 5.58 -9.32
C VAL A 556 11.92 5.97 -9.97
N ALA A 557 10.82 5.29 -9.65
CA ALA A 557 9.49 5.57 -10.19
C ALA A 557 9.01 6.98 -9.85
N THR A 558 9.11 7.41 -8.59
CA THR A 558 8.73 8.77 -8.17
C THR A 558 9.53 9.86 -8.89
N ARG A 559 10.80 9.60 -9.23
CA ARG A 559 11.61 10.53 -10.05
C ARG A 559 11.18 10.54 -11.51
N LEU A 560 10.98 9.37 -12.11
CA LEU A 560 10.60 9.22 -13.51
C LEU A 560 9.15 9.65 -13.81
N LEU A 561 8.29 9.57 -12.81
CA LEU A 561 6.86 9.90 -12.88
C LEU A 561 6.54 11.24 -12.20
N SER A 562 7.53 12.11 -12.01
CA SER A 562 7.34 13.44 -11.41
C SER A 562 6.38 14.36 -12.18
N TRP A 563 6.08 14.03 -13.43
CA TRP A 563 5.10 14.71 -14.28
C TRP A 563 3.66 14.19 -14.10
N GLN A 564 3.47 13.05 -13.44
CA GLN A 564 2.16 12.44 -13.25
C GLN A 564 1.50 13.00 -11.99
N ASP A 565 0.32 13.59 -12.14
CA ASP A 565 -0.46 14.06 -11.00
C ASP A 565 -1.01 12.87 -10.20
N GLY A 566 -0.70 12.82 -8.91
CA GLY A 566 -1.20 11.84 -7.96
C GLY A 566 -2.43 12.35 -7.20
N TYR A 567 -3.37 11.45 -6.90
CA TYR A 567 -4.45 11.76 -5.96
C TYR A 567 -3.87 12.07 -4.57
N GLY A 568 -4.02 13.30 -4.09
CA GLY A 568 -3.52 13.74 -2.78
C GLY A 568 -2.15 14.44 -2.79
N GLU A 569 -1.47 14.53 -3.93
CA GLU A 569 -0.26 15.37 -4.07
C GLU A 569 -0.66 16.75 -4.60
N THR A 570 -0.72 17.73 -3.70
CA THR A 570 -0.98 19.14 -4.07
C THR A 570 0.35 19.88 -4.11
N GLN A 571 0.68 20.48 -5.25
CA GLN A 571 1.83 21.37 -5.35
C GLN A 571 1.54 22.63 -4.52
N GLU A 572 2.30 22.87 -3.44
CA GLU A 572 2.13 24.04 -2.57
C GLU A 572 2.63 25.31 -3.31
N LYS A 573 1.75 25.96 -4.09
CA LYS A 573 1.99 27.27 -4.72
C LYS A 573 1.00 28.29 -4.17
N ALA A 574 1.50 29.47 -3.77
CA ALA A 574 0.64 30.55 -3.31
C ALA A 574 -0.26 31.06 -4.45
N ALA A 575 -1.54 30.73 -4.41
CA ALA A 575 -2.51 31.04 -5.47
C ALA A 575 -3.25 32.37 -5.24
N LEU A 576 -3.54 32.73 -3.98
CA LEU A 576 -4.32 33.90 -3.59
C LEU A 576 -3.68 34.61 -2.40
N GLU A 577 -3.84 35.93 -2.32
CA GLU A 577 -3.34 36.72 -1.20
C GLU A 577 -4.27 37.90 -0.89
N GLY A 578 -4.73 38.00 0.36
CA GLY A 578 -5.51 39.16 0.84
C GLY A 578 -6.82 39.41 0.09
N VAL A 579 -7.51 38.35 -0.34
CA VAL A 579 -8.80 38.46 -1.04
C VAL A 579 -9.93 38.63 -0.02
N SER A 580 -10.75 39.67 -0.17
CA SER A 580 -11.94 39.93 0.66
C SER A 580 -13.10 40.36 -0.24
N LEU A 581 -14.24 39.70 -0.08
CA LEU A 581 -15.37 39.76 -1.01
C LEU A 581 -16.66 39.43 -0.26
N THR A 582 -17.74 40.14 -0.56
CA THR A 582 -19.10 39.81 -0.14
C THR A 582 -20.02 39.82 -1.36
N VAL A 583 -20.75 38.72 -1.55
CA VAL A 583 -21.70 38.52 -2.66
C VAL A 583 -23.11 38.54 -2.09
N GLY A 584 -23.98 39.38 -2.66
CA GLY A 584 -25.38 39.51 -2.28
C GLY A 584 -26.25 38.34 -2.73
N GLN A 585 -27.43 38.19 -2.13
CA GLN A 585 -28.41 37.21 -2.60
C GLN A 585 -28.94 37.58 -3.98
N HIS A 586 -29.08 36.58 -4.84
CA HIS A 586 -29.54 36.70 -6.21
C HIS A 586 -28.63 37.59 -7.08
N GLU A 587 -27.40 37.89 -6.65
CA GLU A 587 -26.45 38.71 -7.39
C GLU A 587 -25.70 37.88 -8.44
N ILE A 588 -25.41 38.46 -9.60
CA ILE A 588 -24.48 37.88 -10.58
C ILE A 588 -23.13 38.60 -10.48
N VAL A 589 -22.07 37.88 -10.08
CA VAL A 589 -20.71 38.42 -9.99
C VAL A 589 -19.79 37.68 -10.95
N SER A 590 -19.02 38.42 -11.76
CA SER A 590 -17.97 37.81 -12.60
C SER A 590 -16.58 38.11 -12.08
N LEU A 591 -15.73 37.09 -12.11
CA LEU A 591 -14.29 37.19 -11.89
C LEU A 591 -13.57 37.28 -13.24
N VAL A 592 -12.92 38.39 -13.51
CA VAL A 592 -12.15 38.64 -14.74
C VAL A 592 -10.68 38.86 -14.38
N GLY A 593 -9.75 38.29 -15.15
CA GLY A 593 -8.33 38.49 -14.87
C GLY A 593 -7.43 37.61 -15.72
N THR A 594 -6.14 37.91 -15.71
CA THR A 594 -5.14 37.15 -16.48
C THR A 594 -5.15 35.66 -16.12
N SER A 595 -4.68 34.81 -17.04
CA SER A 595 -4.50 33.39 -16.73
C SER A 595 -3.67 33.21 -15.46
N GLY A 596 -4.06 32.26 -14.61
CA GLY A 596 -3.38 31.92 -13.36
C GLY A 596 -3.53 32.91 -12.19
N SER A 597 -4.32 33.98 -12.31
CA SER A 597 -4.62 34.91 -11.21
C SER A 597 -5.43 34.34 -10.02
N GLY A 598 -5.55 33.01 -9.91
CA GLY A 598 -6.21 32.32 -8.80
C GLY A 598 -7.74 32.22 -8.89
N LYS A 599 -8.36 32.59 -10.01
CA LYS A 599 -9.83 32.58 -10.21
C LYS A 599 -10.48 31.22 -9.93
N SER A 600 -9.99 30.16 -10.57
CA SER A 600 -10.48 28.79 -10.37
C SER A 600 -10.20 28.30 -8.94
N THR A 601 -9.06 28.69 -8.35
CA THR A 601 -8.76 28.38 -6.93
C THR A 601 -9.75 29.06 -5.99
N LEU A 602 -10.12 30.32 -6.24
CA LEU A 602 -11.14 31.04 -5.46
C LEU A 602 -12.49 30.32 -5.53
N LEU A 603 -12.92 29.85 -6.70
CA LEU A 603 -14.15 29.05 -6.84
C LEU A 603 -14.07 27.72 -6.08
N ARG A 604 -12.92 27.04 -6.08
CA ARG A 604 -12.70 25.80 -5.32
C ARG A 604 -12.79 26.03 -3.81
N ILE A 605 -12.26 27.16 -3.33
CA ILE A 605 -12.35 27.54 -1.92
C ILE A 605 -13.82 27.86 -1.55
N VAL A 606 -14.52 28.62 -2.38
CA VAL A 606 -15.93 28.98 -2.14
C VAL A 606 -16.87 27.76 -2.17
N SER A 607 -16.55 26.75 -2.99
CA SER A 607 -17.31 25.48 -3.02
C SER A 607 -16.94 24.50 -1.91
N GLY A 608 -15.94 24.78 -1.07
CA GLY A 608 -15.44 23.84 -0.06
C GLY A 608 -14.63 22.67 -0.63
N LEU A 609 -14.25 22.70 -1.91
CA LEU A 609 -13.36 21.70 -2.51
C LEU A 609 -11.90 21.87 -2.07
N GLU A 610 -11.54 23.05 -1.57
CA GLU A 610 -10.19 23.39 -1.13
C GLU A 610 -10.25 24.28 0.11
N ALA A 611 -9.56 23.90 1.18
CA ALA A 611 -9.52 24.70 2.40
C ALA A 611 -8.57 25.89 2.23
N PRO A 612 -8.95 27.11 2.67
CA PRO A 612 -8.04 28.25 2.63
C PRO A 612 -6.87 28.04 3.61
N THR A 613 -5.65 28.38 3.18
CA THR A 613 -4.47 28.36 4.07
C THR A 613 -4.62 29.32 5.26
N SER A 614 -5.33 30.43 5.05
CA SER A 614 -5.66 31.44 6.05
C SER A 614 -6.93 32.20 5.65
N GLY A 615 -7.71 32.66 6.63
CA GLY A 615 -9.01 33.30 6.39
C GLY A 615 -10.18 32.31 6.53
N ALA A 616 -11.39 32.77 6.21
CA ALA A 616 -12.60 31.96 6.29
C ALA A 616 -13.58 32.30 5.17
N VAL A 617 -14.40 31.33 4.77
CA VAL A 617 -15.52 31.52 3.85
C VAL A 617 -16.81 31.11 4.56
N SER A 618 -17.87 31.89 4.37
CA SER A 618 -19.19 31.61 4.92
C SER A 618 -20.30 31.82 3.89
N LEU A 619 -21.27 30.92 3.88
CA LEU A 619 -22.50 30.97 3.07
C LEU A 619 -23.70 31.10 4.02
N ASP A 620 -24.51 32.15 3.87
CA ASP A 620 -25.64 32.46 4.77
C ASP A 620 -25.28 32.39 6.27
N GLY A 621 -24.08 32.90 6.62
CA GLY A 621 -23.55 32.92 7.99
C GLY A 621 -22.97 31.59 8.49
N ARG A 622 -23.04 30.50 7.71
CA ARG A 622 -22.46 29.19 8.04
C ARG A 622 -21.08 29.05 7.39
N SER A 623 -20.08 28.57 8.14
CA SER A 623 -18.74 28.34 7.58
C SER A 623 -18.76 27.22 6.53
N VAL A 624 -18.01 27.40 5.44
CA VAL A 624 -17.87 26.40 4.38
C VAL A 624 -16.59 25.61 4.61
N GLU A 625 -16.73 24.40 5.18
CA GLU A 625 -15.60 23.49 5.44
C GLU A 625 -15.49 22.35 4.41
N ALA A 626 -16.60 22.03 3.74
CA ALA A 626 -16.70 20.94 2.78
C ALA A 626 -17.78 21.25 1.72
N PRO A 627 -17.79 20.53 0.58
CA PRO A 627 -18.80 20.73 -0.45
C PRO A 627 -20.22 20.44 0.06
N THR A 628 -21.16 21.32 -0.27
CA THR A 628 -22.57 21.21 0.16
C THR A 628 -23.51 21.16 -1.05
N PRO A 629 -24.70 20.52 -0.94
CA PRO A 629 -25.68 20.52 -2.02
C PRO A 629 -26.27 21.89 -2.36
N GLU A 630 -26.10 22.89 -1.47
CA GLU A 630 -26.53 24.27 -1.68
C GLU A 630 -25.68 24.99 -2.74
N VAL A 631 -24.44 24.51 -2.97
CA VAL A 631 -23.50 25.07 -3.95
C VAL A 631 -23.38 24.15 -5.16
N GLY A 632 -23.85 24.62 -6.31
CA GLY A 632 -23.60 23.98 -7.60
C GLY A 632 -22.28 24.47 -8.19
N MET A 633 -21.47 23.59 -8.78
CA MET A 633 -20.24 23.98 -9.47
C MET A 633 -20.13 23.34 -10.85
N VAL A 634 -19.78 24.15 -11.84
CA VAL A 634 -19.39 23.73 -13.18
C VAL A 634 -17.91 24.08 -13.38
N PHE A 635 -17.10 23.07 -13.64
CA PHE A 635 -15.66 23.23 -13.87
C PHE A 635 -15.36 23.66 -15.31
N GLN A 636 -14.16 24.20 -15.53
CA GLN A 636 -13.66 24.60 -16.86
C GLN A 636 -13.71 23.46 -17.88
N GLU A 637 -13.26 22.27 -17.47
CA GLU A 637 -13.54 21.05 -18.23
C GLU A 637 -14.81 20.38 -17.68
N PRO A 638 -15.71 19.85 -18.54
CA PRO A 638 -16.97 19.26 -18.10
C PRO A 638 -16.85 18.15 -17.04
N ARG A 639 -15.69 17.48 -16.95
CA ARG A 639 -15.39 16.38 -16.01
C ARG A 639 -16.53 15.35 -15.94
N LEU A 640 -16.99 14.91 -17.11
CA LEU A 640 -17.99 13.85 -17.21
C LEU A 640 -17.30 12.50 -17.03
N MET A 641 -17.97 11.56 -16.36
CA MET A 641 -17.48 10.19 -16.20
C MET A 641 -17.61 9.48 -17.55
N PRO A 642 -16.51 9.07 -18.20
CA PRO A 642 -16.53 8.59 -19.58
C PRO A 642 -17.24 7.25 -19.76
N TRP A 643 -17.42 6.48 -18.68
CA TRP A 643 -18.14 5.20 -18.65
C TRP A 643 -19.63 5.33 -18.30
N LEU A 644 -20.13 6.54 -18.03
CA LEU A 644 -21.54 6.79 -17.72
C LEU A 644 -22.22 7.53 -18.87
N SER A 645 -23.51 7.27 -19.10
CA SER A 645 -24.33 8.04 -20.04
C SER A 645 -24.57 9.48 -19.55
N VAL A 646 -25.12 10.35 -20.40
CA VAL A 646 -25.55 11.71 -20.02
C VAL A 646 -26.51 11.68 -18.81
N ARG A 647 -27.52 10.80 -18.84
CA ARG A 647 -28.46 10.59 -17.75
C ARG A 647 -27.74 10.20 -16.47
N GLU A 648 -26.85 9.22 -16.54
CA GLU A 648 -26.10 8.71 -15.38
C GLU A 648 -25.13 9.76 -14.81
N ASN A 649 -24.53 10.59 -15.67
CA ASN A 649 -23.69 11.71 -15.24
C ASN A 649 -24.49 12.73 -14.42
N VAL A 650 -25.71 13.09 -14.84
CA VAL A 650 -26.59 13.98 -14.07
C VAL A 650 -27.06 13.31 -12.78
N ARG A 651 -27.39 12.02 -12.84
CA ARG A 651 -27.84 11.21 -11.70
C ARG A 651 -26.85 11.17 -10.53
N LEU A 652 -25.54 11.28 -10.78
CA LEU A 652 -24.52 11.32 -9.74
C LEU A 652 -24.80 12.38 -8.67
N ALA A 653 -25.45 13.50 -9.04
CA ALA A 653 -25.79 14.55 -8.11
C ALA A 653 -26.96 14.21 -7.18
N LEU A 654 -27.72 13.12 -7.41
CA LEU A 654 -29.00 12.82 -6.74
C LEU A 654 -29.04 11.44 -6.04
N LEU A 655 -27.90 10.78 -5.84
CA LEU A 655 -27.85 9.37 -5.40
C LEU A 655 -28.49 9.11 -4.03
N ASP A 656 -28.64 10.13 -3.20
CA ASP A 656 -29.31 10.16 -1.90
C ASP A 656 -30.84 10.25 -1.98
N LEU A 657 -31.42 10.62 -3.13
CA LEU A 657 -32.87 10.75 -3.31
C LEU A 657 -33.52 9.42 -3.76
N PRO A 658 -34.84 9.22 -3.58
CA PRO A 658 -35.54 8.07 -4.13
C PRO A 658 -35.51 8.03 -5.66
N LYS A 659 -35.37 6.84 -6.27
CA LYS A 659 -35.28 6.67 -7.74
C LYS A 659 -36.37 7.41 -8.55
N PRO A 660 -37.66 7.38 -8.17
CA PRO A 660 -38.69 8.10 -8.94
C PRO A 660 -38.45 9.62 -9.00
N GLU A 661 -37.95 10.18 -7.90
CA GLU A 661 -37.60 11.60 -7.82
C GLU A 661 -36.33 11.91 -8.62
N GLN A 662 -35.34 11.01 -8.60
CA GLN A 662 -34.15 11.12 -9.45
C GLN A 662 -34.53 11.25 -10.92
N GLU A 663 -35.33 10.32 -11.45
CA GLU A 663 -35.72 10.30 -12.86
C GLU A 663 -36.52 11.54 -13.26
N ALA A 664 -37.45 12.00 -12.41
CA ALA A 664 -38.22 13.21 -12.67
C ALA A 664 -37.33 14.46 -12.77
N ARG A 665 -36.39 14.64 -11.83
CA ARG A 665 -35.47 15.78 -11.82
C ARG A 665 -34.46 15.72 -12.98
N ILE A 666 -33.97 14.52 -13.32
CA ILE A 666 -33.05 14.34 -14.45
C ILE A 666 -33.75 14.69 -15.76
N ALA A 667 -34.99 14.23 -15.96
CA ALA A 667 -35.77 14.56 -17.16
C ALA A 667 -35.96 16.07 -17.30
N GLU A 668 -36.39 16.74 -16.23
CA GLU A 668 -36.56 18.21 -16.17
C GLU A 668 -35.24 18.93 -16.50
N ALA A 669 -34.14 18.56 -15.84
CA ALA A 669 -32.84 19.21 -16.04
C ALA A 669 -32.28 19.00 -17.46
N LEU A 670 -32.47 17.82 -18.05
CA LEU A 670 -32.06 17.54 -19.43
C LEU A 670 -32.93 18.27 -20.46
N GLU A 671 -34.21 18.49 -20.17
CA GLU A 671 -35.11 19.30 -20.99
C GLU A 671 -34.71 20.78 -20.97
N ASP A 672 -34.45 21.34 -19.78
CA ASP A 672 -34.01 22.73 -19.58
C ASP A 672 -32.73 23.07 -20.37
N VAL A 673 -31.79 22.13 -20.51
CA VAL A 673 -30.56 22.32 -21.28
C VAL A 673 -30.66 21.86 -22.75
N GLY A 674 -31.82 21.33 -23.17
CA GLY A 674 -32.07 20.85 -24.52
C GLY A 674 -31.25 19.61 -24.90
N LEU A 675 -31.11 18.66 -23.98
CA LEU A 675 -30.39 17.38 -24.15
C LEU A 675 -31.26 16.14 -23.90
N ALA A 676 -32.59 16.27 -23.79
CA ALA A 676 -33.50 15.13 -23.59
C ALA A 676 -33.28 13.98 -24.61
N GLY A 677 -33.03 14.32 -25.89
CA GLY A 677 -32.74 13.34 -26.95
C GLY A 677 -31.37 12.66 -26.90
N PHE A 678 -30.49 13.09 -25.98
CA PHE A 678 -29.11 12.59 -25.82
C PHE A 678 -28.88 11.89 -24.47
N ALA A 679 -29.94 11.58 -23.72
CA ALA A 679 -29.85 11.01 -22.37
C ALA A 679 -28.99 9.74 -22.30
N GLU A 680 -29.04 8.89 -23.33
CA GLU A 680 -28.29 7.62 -23.40
C GLU A 680 -26.92 7.74 -24.08
N ALA A 681 -26.55 8.93 -24.57
CA ALA A 681 -25.26 9.13 -25.20
C ALA A 681 -24.13 9.11 -24.15
N TYR A 682 -22.98 8.56 -24.51
CA TYR A 682 -21.76 8.60 -23.70
C TYR A 682 -20.95 9.87 -24.03
N PRO A 683 -20.13 10.40 -23.10
CA PRO A 683 -19.35 11.62 -23.31
C PRO A 683 -18.53 11.67 -24.60
N ARG A 684 -17.99 10.53 -25.05
CA ARG A 684 -17.26 10.41 -26.33
C ARG A 684 -18.09 10.68 -27.58
N GLN A 685 -19.41 10.69 -27.47
CA GLN A 685 -20.38 10.94 -28.55
C GLN A 685 -20.92 12.37 -28.53
N LEU A 686 -20.52 13.19 -27.55
CA LEU A 686 -21.01 14.56 -27.36
C LEU A 686 -20.07 15.58 -28.03
N SER A 687 -20.64 16.68 -28.54
CA SER A 687 -19.85 17.88 -28.85
C SER A 687 -19.39 18.57 -27.55
N GLY A 688 -18.38 19.45 -27.62
CA GLY A 688 -17.93 20.23 -26.46
C GLY A 688 -19.07 20.98 -25.77
N GLY A 689 -19.98 21.58 -26.55
CA GLY A 689 -21.17 22.25 -26.00
C GLY A 689 -22.26 21.33 -25.46
N MET A 690 -22.39 20.10 -25.95
CA MET A 690 -23.26 19.10 -25.33
C MET A 690 -22.67 18.61 -24.00
N ALA A 691 -21.36 18.40 -23.94
CA ALA A 691 -20.67 18.01 -22.71
C ALA A 691 -20.78 19.11 -21.64
N GLN A 692 -20.59 20.38 -22.03
CA GLN A 692 -20.75 21.53 -21.13
C GLN A 692 -22.18 21.66 -20.59
N ARG A 693 -23.18 21.53 -21.47
CA ARG A 693 -24.60 21.54 -21.06
C ARG A 693 -24.95 20.37 -20.14
N THR A 694 -24.34 19.21 -20.31
CA THR A 694 -24.48 18.07 -19.40
C THR A 694 -23.90 18.40 -18.01
N ALA A 695 -22.74 19.07 -17.95
CA ALA A 695 -22.16 19.52 -16.68
C ALA A 695 -23.02 20.57 -15.97
N ILE A 696 -23.63 21.50 -16.73
CA ILE A 696 -24.60 22.48 -16.21
C ILE A 696 -25.84 21.78 -15.66
N ALA A 697 -26.43 20.82 -16.41
CA ALA A 697 -27.56 20.04 -15.92
C ALA A 697 -27.24 19.29 -14.62
N ARG A 698 -26.04 18.68 -14.53
CA ARG A 698 -25.56 18.02 -13.30
C ARG A 698 -25.45 18.98 -12.11
N ALA A 699 -25.06 20.24 -12.34
CA ALA A 699 -24.98 21.25 -11.28
C ALA A 699 -26.37 21.79 -10.87
N LEU A 700 -27.29 21.96 -11.83
CA LEU A 700 -28.60 22.55 -11.60
C LEU A 700 -29.67 21.57 -11.09
N VAL A 701 -29.50 20.27 -11.30
CA VAL A 701 -30.53 19.26 -10.95
C VAL A 701 -30.87 19.23 -9.44
N ARG A 702 -29.96 19.72 -8.59
CA ARG A 702 -30.16 19.92 -7.14
C ARG A 702 -30.93 21.17 -6.77
N ARG A 703 -31.14 22.10 -7.72
CA ARG A 703 -31.66 23.45 -7.50
C ARG A 703 -30.81 24.22 -6.47
N PRO A 704 -29.50 24.44 -6.75
CA PRO A 704 -28.60 25.10 -5.82
C PRO A 704 -29.01 26.56 -5.57
N SER A 705 -28.78 27.06 -4.35
CA SER A 705 -28.97 28.48 -4.02
C SER A 705 -27.80 29.34 -4.52
N PHE A 706 -26.62 28.73 -4.67
CA PHE A 706 -25.39 29.39 -5.12
C PHE A 706 -24.76 28.58 -6.27
N LEU A 707 -24.59 29.18 -7.44
CA LEU A 707 -24.03 28.53 -8.62
C LEU A 707 -22.66 29.13 -8.96
N LEU A 708 -21.68 28.27 -9.12
CA LEU A 708 -20.31 28.60 -9.49
C LEU A 708 -20.00 28.07 -10.89
N LEU A 709 -19.53 28.93 -11.78
CA LEU A 709 -19.18 28.52 -13.14
C LEU A 709 -17.75 28.94 -13.48
N ASP A 710 -16.87 27.98 -13.75
CA ASP A 710 -15.49 28.25 -14.16
C ASP A 710 -15.38 28.19 -15.68
N GLU A 711 -15.22 29.35 -16.34
CA GLU A 711 -15.18 29.51 -17.81
C GLU A 711 -16.24 28.69 -18.59
N PRO A 712 -17.53 28.80 -18.25
CA PRO A 712 -18.57 27.88 -18.75
C PRO A 712 -18.86 28.00 -20.26
N PHE A 713 -18.24 28.96 -20.94
CA PHE A 713 -18.57 29.39 -22.30
C PHE A 713 -17.38 29.36 -23.28
N SER A 714 -16.16 29.13 -22.78
CA SER A 714 -14.90 29.27 -23.53
C SER A 714 -14.78 28.25 -24.67
N ALA A 715 -15.23 27.02 -24.45
CA ALA A 715 -15.15 25.93 -25.42
C ALA A 715 -16.26 25.94 -26.50
N LEU A 716 -17.08 26.99 -26.57
CA LEU A 716 -18.24 27.10 -27.45
C LEU A 716 -18.00 28.06 -28.61
N ASP A 717 -18.56 27.78 -29.78
CA ASP A 717 -18.65 28.74 -30.88
C ASP A 717 -19.54 29.94 -30.50
N SER A 718 -19.40 31.06 -31.22
CA SER A 718 -20.07 32.32 -30.89
C SER A 718 -21.60 32.22 -30.79
N PHE A 719 -22.23 31.44 -31.68
CA PHE A 719 -23.69 31.29 -31.70
C PHE A 719 -24.17 30.40 -30.56
N THR A 720 -23.55 29.24 -30.36
CA THR A 720 -23.88 28.33 -29.25
C THR A 720 -23.64 29.00 -27.89
N ARG A 721 -22.56 29.79 -27.79
CA ARG A 721 -22.24 30.59 -26.60
C ARG A 721 -23.36 31.57 -26.27
N GLN A 722 -23.75 32.40 -27.23
CA GLN A 722 -24.81 33.39 -27.05
C GLN A 722 -26.13 32.73 -26.63
N LYS A 723 -26.48 31.61 -27.26
CA LYS A 723 -27.69 30.86 -26.91
C LYS A 723 -27.61 30.32 -25.47
N LEU A 724 -26.47 29.78 -25.05
CA LEU A 724 -26.30 29.26 -23.69
C LEU A 724 -26.31 30.37 -22.64
N GLN A 725 -25.72 31.53 -22.94
CA GLN A 725 -25.76 32.72 -22.08
C GLN A 725 -27.21 33.19 -21.86
N GLN A 726 -28.01 33.27 -22.94
CA GLN A 726 -29.44 33.59 -22.85
C GLN A 726 -30.22 32.56 -22.02
N HIS A 727 -29.94 31.27 -22.21
CA HIS A 727 -30.56 30.21 -21.41
C HIS A 727 -30.18 30.33 -19.93
N LEU A 728 -28.92 30.62 -19.61
CA LEU A 728 -28.48 30.80 -18.22
C LEU A 728 -29.18 31.99 -17.57
N LEU A 729 -29.33 33.12 -18.27
CA LEU A 729 -30.08 34.27 -17.78
C LEU A 729 -31.56 33.93 -17.56
N ALA A 730 -32.21 33.23 -18.49
CA ALA A 730 -33.60 32.81 -18.34
C ALA A 730 -33.80 31.88 -17.12
N LEU A 731 -32.84 30.96 -16.89
CA LEU A 731 -32.83 30.10 -15.71
C LEU A 731 -32.64 30.90 -14.42
N TRP A 732 -31.74 31.88 -14.42
CA TRP A 732 -31.53 32.77 -13.28
C TRP A 732 -32.76 33.66 -13.00
N GLU A 733 -33.44 34.16 -14.03
CA GLU A 733 -34.67 34.95 -13.86
C GLU A 733 -35.79 34.15 -13.19
N ARG A 734 -35.90 32.86 -13.51
CA ARG A 734 -36.90 31.93 -12.97
C ARG A 734 -36.56 31.46 -11.56
N SER A 735 -35.31 31.06 -11.32
CA SER A 735 -34.90 30.38 -10.10
C SER A 735 -34.20 31.28 -9.08
N ARG A 736 -33.76 32.48 -9.49
CA ARG A 736 -33.09 33.49 -8.66
C ARG A 736 -31.98 32.93 -7.78
N PHE A 737 -31.15 32.02 -8.27
CA PHE A 737 -29.93 31.61 -7.55
C PHE A 737 -28.88 32.73 -7.59
N THR A 738 -27.97 32.78 -6.62
CA THR A 738 -26.78 33.65 -6.69
C THR A 738 -25.75 33.02 -7.62
N LEU A 739 -25.14 33.80 -8.51
CA LEU A 739 -24.24 33.30 -9.54
C LEU A 739 -22.87 33.97 -9.43
N VAL A 740 -21.81 33.17 -9.29
CA VAL A 740 -20.43 33.64 -9.49
C VAL A 740 -19.82 32.88 -10.65
N PHE A 741 -19.31 33.59 -11.65
CA PHE A 741 -18.66 32.94 -12.79
C PHE A 741 -17.31 33.56 -13.14
N VAL A 742 -16.42 32.73 -13.65
CA VAL A 742 -15.10 33.13 -14.14
C VAL A 742 -15.18 33.25 -15.65
N THR A 743 -14.67 34.36 -16.18
CA THR A 743 -14.55 34.54 -17.63
C THR A 743 -13.32 35.35 -17.99
N HIS A 744 -12.81 35.10 -19.20
CA HIS A 744 -11.79 35.93 -19.83
C HIS A 744 -12.39 36.91 -20.87
N ASP A 745 -13.67 36.78 -21.18
CA ASP A 745 -14.39 37.67 -22.10
C ASP A 745 -15.03 38.82 -21.31
N VAL A 746 -14.47 40.02 -21.46
CA VAL A 746 -14.96 41.23 -20.78
C VAL A 746 -16.41 41.54 -21.20
N LEU A 747 -16.74 41.33 -22.47
CA LEU A 747 -18.08 41.60 -22.98
C LEU A 747 -19.10 40.64 -22.38
N GLU A 748 -18.72 39.39 -22.10
CA GLU A 748 -19.53 38.44 -21.34
C GLU A 748 -19.76 38.93 -19.90
N ALA A 749 -18.71 39.36 -19.21
CA ALA A 749 -18.81 39.91 -17.85
C ALA A 749 -19.76 41.11 -17.79
N VAL A 750 -19.64 42.06 -18.73
CA VAL A 750 -20.51 43.25 -18.81
C VAL A 750 -21.94 42.87 -19.19
N THR A 751 -22.15 41.84 -20.02
CA THR A 751 -23.50 41.44 -20.45
C THR A 751 -24.28 40.73 -19.35
N LEU A 752 -23.61 39.92 -18.52
CA LEU A 752 -24.27 39.04 -17.55
C LEU A 752 -24.28 39.60 -16.12
N SER A 753 -23.20 40.23 -15.66
CA SER A 753 -22.96 40.48 -14.23
C SER A 753 -23.55 41.78 -13.70
N ASP A 754 -23.94 41.80 -12.43
CA ASP A 754 -24.19 43.03 -11.66
C ASP A 754 -22.88 43.66 -11.20
N ARG A 755 -21.87 42.84 -10.86
CA ARG A 755 -20.52 43.28 -10.46
C ARG A 755 -19.42 42.48 -11.14
N ILE A 756 -18.32 43.16 -11.44
CA ILE A 756 -17.14 42.59 -12.07
C ILE A 756 -15.94 42.81 -11.14
N LEU A 757 -15.31 41.73 -10.72
CA LEU A 757 -14.10 41.75 -9.91
C LEU A 757 -12.90 41.43 -10.80
N VAL A 758 -12.01 42.40 -10.93
CA VAL A 758 -10.78 42.27 -11.71
C VAL A 758 -9.67 41.73 -10.82
N MET A 759 -9.23 40.50 -11.08
CA MET A 759 -8.14 39.83 -10.36
C MET A 759 -6.82 39.97 -11.12
N ARG A 760 -5.73 40.24 -10.40
CA ARG A 760 -4.35 40.34 -10.95
C ARG A 760 -3.32 39.71 -10.01
N GLY A 761 -2.16 39.37 -10.55
CA GLY A 761 -0.99 38.87 -9.80
C GLY A 761 -0.93 37.34 -9.69
N HIS A 762 0.23 36.86 -9.23
CA HIS A 762 0.51 35.48 -8.84
C HIS A 762 1.42 35.52 -7.60
N PRO A 763 0.87 35.57 -6.37
CA PRO A 763 -0.50 35.23 -5.98
C PRO A 763 -1.56 36.27 -6.40
N GLY A 764 -2.77 35.79 -6.64
CA GLY A 764 -3.90 36.59 -7.10
C GLY A 764 -4.53 37.46 -6.02
N ARG A 765 -4.85 38.71 -6.37
CA ARG A 765 -5.57 39.69 -5.52
C ARG A 765 -6.69 40.37 -6.30
N ILE A 766 -7.72 40.86 -5.59
CA ILE A 766 -8.73 41.74 -6.20
C ILE A 766 -8.07 43.11 -6.41
N HIS A 767 -7.91 43.49 -7.67
CA HIS A 767 -7.31 44.76 -8.05
C HIS A 767 -8.35 45.87 -8.16
N ARG A 768 -9.53 45.54 -8.69
CA ARG A 768 -10.60 46.51 -8.93
C ARG A 768 -11.96 45.82 -8.88
N GLU A 769 -12.95 46.55 -8.40
CA GLU A 769 -14.36 46.16 -8.41
C GLU A 769 -15.15 47.20 -9.23
N ILE A 770 -16.01 46.72 -10.11
CA ILE A 770 -16.79 47.54 -11.06
C ILE A 770 -18.25 47.12 -10.97
N HIS A 771 -19.15 48.10 -10.77
CA HIS A 771 -20.59 47.88 -10.75
C HIS A 771 -21.16 48.13 -12.15
N VAL A 772 -22.06 47.27 -12.61
CA VAL A 772 -22.68 47.35 -13.94
C VAL A 772 -24.12 47.82 -13.80
N ASP A 773 -24.28 49.14 -13.71
CA ASP A 773 -25.57 49.80 -13.51
C ASP A 773 -26.38 49.94 -14.82
N LEU A 774 -26.44 48.87 -15.61
CA LEU A 774 -27.19 48.80 -16.88
C LEU A 774 -28.36 47.83 -16.76
N PRO A 775 -29.57 48.18 -17.23
CA PRO A 775 -30.72 47.28 -17.22
C PRO A 775 -30.50 46.07 -18.15
N ARG A 776 -31.01 44.91 -17.74
CA ARG A 776 -31.03 43.70 -18.58
C ARG A 776 -32.33 43.65 -19.42
N PRO A 777 -32.32 43.10 -20.65
CA PRO A 777 -31.18 42.51 -21.35
C PRO A 777 -30.24 43.56 -21.95
N ARG A 778 -28.92 43.30 -21.91
CA ARG A 778 -27.89 44.21 -22.42
C ARG A 778 -27.49 43.82 -23.84
N ALA A 779 -27.69 44.72 -24.79
CA ALA A 779 -27.26 44.50 -26.18
C ALA A 779 -25.74 44.68 -26.28
N ARG A 780 -25.03 43.70 -26.85
CA ARG A 780 -23.56 43.75 -27.04
C ARG A 780 -23.07 44.96 -27.83
N THR A 781 -23.92 45.51 -28.69
CA THR A 781 -23.62 46.68 -29.53
C THR A 781 -23.99 48.01 -28.90
N ALA A 782 -24.55 48.02 -27.68
CA ALA A 782 -24.93 49.25 -27.00
C ALA A 782 -23.67 50.08 -26.65
N PRO A 783 -23.66 51.40 -26.91
CA PRO A 783 -22.53 52.28 -26.60
C PRO A 783 -22.07 52.20 -25.14
N GLU A 784 -23.02 52.07 -24.21
CA GLU A 784 -22.76 51.99 -22.77
C GLU A 784 -22.03 50.69 -22.39
N VAL A 785 -22.38 49.58 -23.04
CA VAL A 785 -21.70 48.29 -22.87
C VAL A 785 -20.28 48.35 -23.40
N ARG A 786 -20.07 48.98 -24.55
CA ARG A 786 -18.73 49.20 -25.13
C ARG A 786 -17.86 50.11 -24.26
N GLY A 787 -18.43 51.16 -23.70
CA GLY A 787 -17.70 52.06 -22.79
C GLY A 787 -17.15 51.32 -21.56
N LEU A 788 -17.97 50.47 -20.94
CA LEU A 788 -17.53 49.62 -19.83
C LEU A 788 -16.49 48.59 -20.26
N GLU A 789 -16.65 47.98 -21.45
CA GLU A 789 -15.68 47.04 -22.00
C GLU A 789 -14.29 47.69 -22.17
N GLU A 790 -14.24 48.91 -22.72
CA GLU A 790 -13.01 49.69 -22.86
C GLU A 790 -12.40 50.07 -21.51
N GLU A 791 -13.22 50.41 -20.50
CA GLU A 791 -12.77 50.76 -19.15
C GLU A 791 -12.13 49.58 -18.41
N ILE A 792 -12.65 48.36 -18.61
CA ILE A 792 -12.17 47.14 -17.95
C ILE A 792 -10.86 46.63 -18.58
N ALA A 793 -10.59 46.97 -19.85
CA ALA A 793 -9.40 46.50 -20.57
C ALA A 793 -8.07 47.03 -19.95
N LEU A 794 -7.10 46.12 -19.75
CA LEU A 794 -5.83 46.35 -19.02
C LEU A 794 -4.96 47.54 -19.49
N GLN A 795 -5.12 47.99 -20.74
CA GLN A 795 -4.25 49.02 -21.34
C GLN A 795 -4.71 50.46 -21.08
N ALA A 796 -5.97 50.69 -20.70
CA ALA A 796 -6.50 52.05 -20.55
C ALA A 796 -5.74 52.90 -19.50
N PRO A 797 -5.37 52.38 -18.31
CA PRO A 797 -4.64 53.16 -17.31
C PRO A 797 -3.22 53.54 -17.76
N LEU A 798 -2.53 52.63 -18.47
CA LEU A 798 -1.18 52.88 -19.00
C LEU A 798 -1.20 53.95 -20.09
N LYS A 799 -2.20 53.90 -20.99
CA LYS A 799 -2.39 54.92 -22.02
C LYS A 799 -2.62 56.30 -21.41
N SER A 800 -3.38 56.40 -20.31
CA SER A 800 -3.56 57.67 -19.60
C SER A 800 -2.27 58.15 -18.93
N LYS A 801 -1.57 57.26 -18.21
CA LYS A 801 -0.27 57.58 -17.57
C LYS A 801 0.76 58.11 -18.57
N TYR A 802 0.86 57.50 -19.75
CA TYR A 802 1.85 57.90 -20.75
C TYR A 802 1.49 59.17 -21.54
N ARG A 803 0.22 59.60 -21.50
CA ARG A 803 -0.17 60.94 -21.97
C ARG A 803 0.22 62.02 -20.98
N GLU A 804 0.14 61.71 -19.68
CA GLU A 804 0.43 62.66 -18.60
C GLU A 804 1.94 62.80 -18.33
N ASP A 805 2.68 61.69 -18.37
CA ASP A 805 4.15 61.66 -18.22
C ASP A 805 4.80 60.86 -19.36
N ALA A 806 5.41 61.60 -20.28
CA ALA A 806 6.13 61.07 -21.43
C ALA A 806 7.33 60.19 -21.03
N THR A 807 8.02 60.50 -19.94
CA THR A 807 9.22 59.78 -19.51
C THR A 807 8.90 58.43 -18.89
N ALA A 808 7.72 58.30 -18.27
CA ALA A 808 7.23 57.03 -17.75
C ALA A 808 6.96 55.96 -18.83
N GLY A 809 6.88 56.36 -20.11
CA GLY A 809 6.72 55.46 -21.26
C GLY A 809 8.03 54.86 -21.78
N VAL A 810 9.18 55.38 -21.37
CA VAL A 810 10.51 54.91 -21.80
C VAL A 810 11.05 53.90 -20.80
N VAL A 811 11.40 52.71 -21.27
CA VAL A 811 11.94 51.62 -20.44
C VAL A 811 13.30 51.18 -20.97
N THR A 812 14.28 51.08 -20.08
CA THR A 812 15.60 50.50 -20.39
C THR A 812 15.60 48.99 -20.16
N PHE A 813 15.81 48.25 -21.23
CA PHE A 813 16.01 46.80 -21.25
C PHE A 813 17.48 46.47 -21.01
N ARG A 814 17.74 45.28 -20.45
CA ARG A 814 19.09 44.78 -20.16
C ARG A 814 19.19 43.29 -20.46
N ALA A 815 20.29 42.88 -21.09
CA ALA A 815 20.66 41.47 -21.25
C ALA A 815 22.16 41.28 -20.97
N GLU A 816 22.51 40.17 -20.31
CA GLU A 816 23.90 39.80 -20.02
C GLU A 816 24.22 38.43 -20.65
N GLY A 817 25.35 38.37 -21.37
CA GLY A 817 25.94 37.13 -21.85
C GLY A 817 27.29 36.88 -21.17
N ARG A 818 27.51 35.66 -20.66
CA ARG A 818 28.81 35.24 -20.10
C ARG A 818 29.53 34.32 -21.08
N LEU A 819 30.82 34.57 -21.24
CA LEU A 819 31.68 33.76 -22.09
C LEU A 819 32.09 32.49 -21.33
N ASP A 820 31.69 31.32 -21.84
CA ASP A 820 31.97 30.01 -21.24
C ASP A 820 33.13 29.30 -21.97
N GLU A 821 33.51 28.10 -21.52
CA GLU A 821 34.52 27.27 -22.20
C GLU A 821 34.12 26.93 -23.65
N GLY A 822 35.09 26.90 -24.55
CA GLY A 822 34.87 26.70 -25.99
C GLY A 822 34.37 27.96 -26.73
N ILE A 823 33.51 27.79 -27.74
CA ILE A 823 32.88 28.87 -28.54
C ILE A 823 31.40 29.00 -28.14
N SER A 824 31.14 29.12 -26.83
CA SER A 824 29.78 29.24 -26.30
C SER A 824 29.62 30.53 -25.50
N CYS A 825 28.42 31.12 -25.55
CA CYS A 825 28.03 32.26 -24.74
C CYS A 825 26.71 31.89 -24.06
N LYS A 826 26.67 31.99 -22.74
CA LYS A 826 25.46 31.73 -21.96
C LYS A 826 24.78 33.04 -21.64
N VAL A 827 23.53 33.21 -22.08
CA VAL A 827 22.72 34.38 -21.73
C VAL A 827 22.01 34.11 -20.41
N ASP A 828 22.09 35.06 -19.48
CA ASP A 828 21.36 34.98 -18.22
C ASP A 828 19.89 35.31 -18.46
N THR A 829 19.15 34.28 -18.87
CA THR A 829 17.70 34.32 -18.98
C THR A 829 17.19 33.94 -17.59
N GLY A 830 16.73 34.91 -16.80
CA GLY A 830 16.16 34.66 -15.46
C GLY A 830 14.88 33.82 -15.44
N ARG A 831 14.61 33.03 -16.50
CA ARG A 831 13.39 32.29 -16.81
C ARG A 831 13.75 30.94 -17.45
N ALA A 832 13.20 29.84 -16.92
CA ALA A 832 13.54 28.47 -17.34
C ALA A 832 12.95 28.05 -18.70
N LEU A 833 11.87 28.70 -19.14
CA LEU A 833 11.23 28.62 -20.46
C LEU A 833 10.72 30.02 -20.78
N VAL A 834 10.96 30.48 -22.01
CA VAL A 834 10.63 31.85 -22.42
C VAL A 834 9.45 31.84 -23.39
N ASP A 835 8.24 32.10 -22.86
CA ASP A 835 7.06 32.38 -23.69
C ASP A 835 7.08 33.85 -24.15
N ALA A 836 6.63 34.11 -25.38
CA ALA A 836 6.50 35.47 -25.89
C ALA A 836 5.24 36.15 -25.35
N GLY A 837 5.37 37.37 -24.85
CA GLY A 837 4.28 38.09 -24.20
C GLY A 837 4.37 39.60 -24.29
N LEU A 838 3.36 40.27 -23.74
CA LEU A 838 3.39 41.73 -23.59
C LEU A 838 4.39 42.11 -22.50
N HIS A 839 5.09 43.21 -22.71
CA HIS A 839 5.93 43.80 -21.66
C HIS A 839 5.03 44.42 -20.56
N PRO A 840 5.45 44.48 -19.28
CA PRO A 840 4.70 45.16 -18.22
C PRO A 840 4.28 46.60 -18.56
N ALA A 841 5.14 47.35 -19.25
CA ALA A 841 4.84 48.69 -19.72
C ALA A 841 3.79 48.74 -20.86
N ALA A 842 3.45 47.60 -21.47
CA ALA A 842 2.35 47.46 -22.43
C ALA A 842 1.15 46.67 -21.85
N GLY A 843 1.14 46.40 -20.54
CA GLY A 843 0.06 45.67 -19.85
C GLY A 843 0.31 44.18 -19.67
N GLY A 844 1.53 43.70 -19.85
CA GLY A 844 1.91 42.31 -19.57
C GLY A 844 2.31 42.03 -18.12
N LEU A 845 2.62 40.76 -17.82
CA LEU A 845 2.85 40.26 -16.46
C LEU A 845 4.33 40.24 -16.03
N GLY A 846 5.26 40.34 -16.99
CA GLY A 846 6.70 40.36 -16.72
C GLY A 846 7.33 38.98 -16.45
N ASP A 847 6.58 37.91 -16.67
CA ASP A 847 7.01 36.50 -16.66
C ASP A 847 7.34 35.96 -18.06
N GLN A 848 6.83 36.61 -19.11
CA GLN A 848 7.07 36.33 -20.52
C GLN A 848 8.12 37.29 -21.11
N ALA A 849 8.90 36.86 -22.11
CA ALA A 849 9.79 37.76 -22.84
C ALA A 849 9.01 38.55 -23.87
N CYS A 850 9.18 39.86 -23.87
CA CYS A 850 8.66 40.66 -24.96
C CYS A 850 9.62 40.63 -26.16
N SER A 851 9.19 41.20 -27.28
CA SER A 851 10.04 41.35 -28.47
C SER A 851 11.33 42.12 -28.19
N GLY A 852 11.32 43.04 -27.22
CA GLY A 852 12.50 43.76 -26.76
C GLY A 852 13.51 42.86 -26.05
N ASP A 853 13.05 42.07 -25.08
CA ASP A 853 13.90 41.12 -24.33
C ASP A 853 14.59 40.13 -25.29
N MET A 854 13.80 39.51 -26.17
CA MET A 854 14.31 38.52 -27.13
C MET A 854 15.39 39.10 -28.07
N LEU A 855 15.23 40.35 -28.49
CA LEU A 855 16.20 41.01 -29.37
C LEU A 855 17.52 41.29 -28.65
N LEU A 856 17.49 41.78 -27.40
CA LEU A 856 18.69 42.04 -26.61
C LEU A 856 19.42 40.75 -26.22
N GLU A 857 18.67 39.71 -25.85
CA GLU A 857 19.23 38.40 -25.54
C GLU A 857 19.93 37.78 -26.76
N ALA A 858 19.28 37.85 -27.94
CA ALA A 858 19.89 37.40 -29.19
C ALA A 858 21.16 38.20 -29.54
N LEU A 859 21.15 39.51 -29.29
CA LEU A 859 22.32 40.37 -29.48
C LEU A 859 23.46 39.99 -28.52
N ALA A 860 23.18 39.82 -27.22
CA ALA A 860 24.16 39.41 -26.22
C ALA A 860 24.77 38.03 -26.53
N ALA A 861 23.93 37.06 -26.90
CA ALA A 861 24.37 35.72 -27.31
C ALA A 861 25.30 35.78 -28.53
N CYS A 862 24.83 36.41 -29.61
CA CYS A 862 25.55 36.47 -30.87
C CYS A 862 26.88 37.22 -30.70
N THR A 863 26.86 38.36 -30.02
CA THR A 863 28.08 39.13 -29.74
C THR A 863 29.08 38.31 -28.92
N GLY A 864 28.65 37.62 -27.86
CA GLY A 864 29.56 36.80 -27.05
C GLY A 864 30.18 35.62 -27.82
N VAL A 865 29.37 34.89 -28.61
CA VAL A 865 29.87 33.79 -29.45
C VAL A 865 30.86 34.31 -30.49
N THR A 866 30.53 35.42 -31.17
CA THR A 866 31.43 36.04 -32.14
C THR A 866 32.73 36.50 -31.49
N LEU A 867 32.66 37.13 -30.31
CA LEU A 867 33.85 37.62 -29.59
C LEU A 867 34.82 36.48 -29.29
N ARG A 868 34.30 35.34 -28.82
CA ARG A 868 35.10 34.15 -28.54
C ARG A 868 35.69 33.54 -29.81
N ALA A 869 34.89 33.41 -30.87
CA ALA A 869 35.36 32.89 -32.16
C ALA A 869 36.47 33.75 -32.78
N VAL A 870 36.33 35.08 -32.72
CA VAL A 870 37.33 36.03 -33.20
C VAL A 870 38.60 35.95 -32.34
N ALA A 871 38.46 35.90 -31.00
CA ALA A 871 39.60 35.77 -30.09
C ALA A 871 40.42 34.50 -30.40
N THR A 872 39.75 33.36 -30.62
CA THR A 872 40.40 32.12 -31.03
C THR A 872 41.09 32.26 -32.40
N ALA A 873 40.44 32.89 -33.38
CA ALA A 873 40.97 33.03 -34.74
C ALA A 873 42.24 33.90 -34.82
N ILE A 874 42.37 34.91 -33.95
CA ILE A 874 43.52 35.83 -33.92
C ILE A 874 44.56 35.47 -32.85
N GLY A 875 44.38 34.34 -32.15
CA GLY A 875 45.28 33.92 -31.06
C GLY A 875 45.34 34.91 -29.90
N PHE A 876 44.19 35.45 -29.49
CA PHE A 876 44.04 36.35 -28.35
C PHE A 876 43.79 35.54 -27.07
N ASP A 877 44.55 35.80 -26.00
CA ASP A 877 44.37 35.10 -24.72
C ASP A 877 43.19 35.68 -23.92
N LEU A 878 42.01 35.07 -24.09
CA LEU A 878 40.79 35.43 -23.38
C LEU A 878 40.40 34.35 -22.39
N ARG A 879 40.59 34.59 -21.09
CA ARG A 879 40.24 33.61 -20.04
C ARG A 879 38.73 33.53 -19.81
N GLY A 880 38.05 34.67 -19.85
CA GLY A 880 36.61 34.79 -19.62
C GLY A 880 36.10 36.20 -19.93
N GLY A 881 34.82 36.46 -19.65
CA GLY A 881 34.27 37.81 -19.75
C GLY A 881 32.75 37.87 -19.80
N ARG A 882 32.21 39.09 -19.78
CA ARG A 882 30.78 39.42 -19.82
C ARG A 882 30.49 40.43 -20.93
N VAL A 883 29.37 40.24 -21.61
CA VAL A 883 28.79 41.16 -22.59
C VAL A 883 27.50 41.69 -22.00
N LEU A 884 27.44 42.99 -21.71
CA LEU A 884 26.24 43.67 -21.25
C LEU A 884 25.63 44.45 -22.42
N VAL A 885 24.35 44.25 -22.66
CA VAL A 885 23.56 44.96 -23.68
C VAL A 885 22.44 45.71 -22.98
N GLU A 886 22.34 47.02 -23.19
CA GLU A 886 21.22 47.83 -22.75
C GLU A 886 20.51 48.49 -23.94
N GLY A 887 19.20 48.68 -23.84
CA GLY A 887 18.44 49.39 -24.87
C GLY A 887 17.21 50.11 -24.35
N ASP A 888 16.96 51.33 -24.82
CA ASP A 888 15.79 52.12 -24.40
C ASP A 888 14.66 51.99 -25.41
N LEU A 889 13.46 51.65 -24.96
CA LEU A 889 12.26 51.48 -25.80
C LEU A 889 11.11 52.34 -25.27
N ASP A 890 10.43 53.06 -26.18
CA ASP A 890 9.30 53.93 -25.85
C ASP A 890 7.97 53.26 -26.19
N PHE A 891 7.22 52.89 -25.15
CA PHE A 891 5.95 52.19 -25.28
C PHE A 891 4.80 53.06 -25.78
N ARG A 892 4.98 54.39 -25.87
CA ARG A 892 3.96 55.30 -26.42
C ARG A 892 3.70 55.03 -27.90
N GLY A 893 4.74 54.69 -28.66
CA GLY A 893 4.60 54.31 -30.06
C GLY A 893 3.85 52.99 -30.21
N THR A 894 4.23 51.97 -29.43
CA THR A 894 3.60 50.64 -29.48
C THR A 894 2.14 50.64 -29.03
N LEU A 895 1.79 51.46 -28.04
CA LEU A 895 0.42 51.59 -27.53
C LEU A 895 -0.44 52.59 -28.31
N GLY A 896 0.11 53.23 -29.36
CA GLY A 896 -0.57 54.23 -30.16
C GLY A 896 -0.96 55.49 -29.38
N VAL A 897 -0.22 55.79 -28.31
CA VAL A 897 -0.42 56.99 -27.49
C VAL A 897 0.16 58.22 -28.18
N GLU A 898 1.32 58.07 -28.82
CA GLU A 898 2.01 59.12 -29.58
C GLU A 898 2.40 58.57 -30.96
N ARG A 899 2.06 59.28 -32.04
CA ARG A 899 2.25 58.78 -33.41
C ARG A 899 3.69 58.95 -33.90
N GLU A 900 4.39 59.95 -33.39
CA GLU A 900 5.77 60.25 -33.78
C GLU A 900 6.80 59.47 -32.95
N ALA A 901 6.39 58.79 -31.88
CA ALA A 901 7.27 57.95 -31.08
C ALA A 901 7.68 56.69 -31.87
N PRO A 902 8.98 56.43 -32.05
CA PRO A 902 9.45 55.28 -32.83
C PRO A 902 9.06 53.96 -32.14
N VAL A 903 8.60 52.99 -32.94
CA VAL A 903 8.31 51.62 -32.47
C VAL A 903 9.59 50.80 -32.57
N GLY A 904 10.31 50.65 -31.45
CA GLY A 904 11.57 49.92 -31.37
C GLY A 904 12.56 50.54 -30.36
N PHE A 905 13.77 49.99 -30.29
CA PHE A 905 14.84 50.56 -29.46
C PHE A 905 15.33 51.88 -30.05
N GLN A 906 15.30 52.94 -29.25
CA GLN A 906 15.81 54.27 -29.60
C GLN A 906 17.33 54.33 -29.54
N SER A 907 17.91 53.61 -28.59
CA SER A 907 19.36 53.49 -28.44
C SER A 907 19.73 52.11 -27.91
N LEU A 908 20.87 51.60 -28.35
CA LEU A 908 21.47 50.35 -27.88
C LEU A 908 22.91 50.63 -27.44
N ARG A 909 23.29 50.07 -26.30
CA ARG A 909 24.61 50.22 -25.70
C ARG A 909 25.17 48.83 -25.42
N LEU A 910 26.36 48.55 -25.95
CA LEU A 910 27.09 47.31 -25.69
C LEU A 910 28.31 47.63 -24.83
N SER A 911 28.54 46.83 -23.80
CA SER A 911 29.70 46.94 -22.91
C SER A 911 30.32 45.57 -22.71
N PHE A 912 31.65 45.55 -22.64
CA PHE A 912 32.43 44.32 -22.57
C PHE A 912 33.33 44.37 -21.33
N ASP A 913 33.26 43.34 -20.51
CA ASP A 913 34.12 43.13 -19.35
C ASP A 913 34.93 41.86 -19.61
N LEU A 914 36.20 42.00 -19.99
CA LEU A 914 37.03 40.90 -20.51
C LEU A 914 38.13 40.53 -19.51
N GLU A 915 38.29 39.23 -19.25
CA GLU A 915 39.36 38.72 -18.39
C GLU A 915 40.58 38.34 -19.24
N THR A 916 41.56 39.24 -19.33
CA THR A 916 42.75 39.08 -20.17
C THR A 916 43.90 39.96 -19.66
N ASP A 917 45.15 39.55 -19.93
CA ASP A 917 46.36 40.35 -19.66
C ASP A 917 46.94 40.98 -20.96
N GLU A 918 46.20 40.90 -22.07
CA GLU A 918 46.61 41.42 -23.38
C GLU A 918 46.62 42.97 -23.43
N PRO A 919 47.50 43.60 -24.24
CA PRO A 919 47.55 45.05 -24.37
C PRO A 919 46.25 45.65 -24.96
N GLN A 920 45.93 46.89 -24.59
CA GLN A 920 44.72 47.59 -25.03
C GLN A 920 44.53 47.63 -26.56
N GLU A 921 45.62 47.77 -27.33
CA GLU A 921 45.55 47.75 -28.80
C GLU A 921 44.99 46.43 -29.35
N ARG A 922 45.30 45.29 -28.70
CA ARG A 922 44.76 43.98 -29.09
C ARG A 922 43.31 43.81 -28.65
N ILE A 923 42.93 44.38 -27.50
CA ILE A 923 41.53 44.42 -27.05
C ILE A 923 40.68 45.22 -28.05
N ASP A 924 41.14 46.38 -28.47
CA ASP A 924 40.44 47.22 -29.45
C ASP A 924 40.31 46.51 -30.81
N GLN A 925 41.35 45.79 -31.23
CA GLN A 925 41.31 44.96 -32.43
C GLN A 925 40.27 43.84 -32.33
N LEU A 926 40.21 43.15 -31.18
CA LEU A 926 39.22 42.09 -30.91
C LEU A 926 37.79 42.64 -30.97
N LEU A 927 37.52 43.77 -30.30
CA LEU A 927 36.19 44.39 -30.28
C LEU A 927 35.77 44.87 -31.68
N LYS A 928 36.68 45.50 -32.44
CA LYS A 928 36.43 45.95 -33.81
C LYS A 928 36.11 44.80 -34.77
N LEU A 929 36.82 43.68 -34.65
CA LEU A 929 36.53 42.49 -35.45
C LEU A 929 35.22 41.83 -35.01
N THR A 930 34.94 41.79 -33.72
CA THR A 930 33.69 41.28 -33.17
C THR A 930 32.49 42.09 -33.69
N GLU A 931 32.57 43.42 -33.68
CA GLU A 931 31.54 44.29 -34.23
C GLU A 931 31.27 43.98 -35.71
N ARG A 932 32.34 43.80 -36.49
CA ARG A 932 32.26 43.51 -37.93
C ARG A 932 31.63 42.15 -38.24
N PHE A 933 31.89 41.13 -37.41
CA PHE A 933 31.46 39.75 -37.68
C PHE A 933 30.20 39.32 -36.92
N CYS A 934 29.72 40.14 -35.97
CA CYS A 934 28.50 39.81 -35.22
C CYS A 934 27.27 39.97 -36.12
N VAL A 935 26.63 38.86 -36.47
CA VAL A 935 25.51 38.83 -37.42
C VAL A 935 24.33 39.66 -36.91
N VAL A 936 23.95 39.51 -35.64
CA VAL A 936 22.80 40.24 -35.08
C VAL A 936 23.09 41.74 -35.03
N LEU A 937 24.30 42.14 -34.60
CA LEU A 937 24.68 43.55 -34.56
C LEU A 937 24.70 44.19 -35.96
N GLN A 938 25.25 43.49 -36.95
CA GLN A 938 25.26 43.98 -38.34
C GLN A 938 23.85 44.06 -38.93
N THR A 939 22.97 43.12 -38.59
CA THR A 939 21.55 43.12 -39.02
C THR A 939 20.79 44.30 -38.42
N ILE A 940 21.09 44.67 -37.17
CA ILE A 940 20.48 45.84 -36.51
C ILE A 940 20.99 47.15 -37.10
N GLN A 941 22.31 47.27 -37.33
CA GLN A 941 22.91 48.47 -37.94
C GLN A 941 22.49 48.66 -39.41
N LYS A 942 22.31 47.56 -40.15
CA LYS A 942 21.95 47.54 -41.58
C LYS A 942 20.86 46.50 -41.81
N PRO A 943 19.58 46.90 -41.69
CA PRO A 943 18.47 45.96 -41.83
C PRO A 943 18.40 45.38 -43.25
N PRO A 944 18.13 44.07 -43.40
CA PRO A 944 17.94 43.44 -44.70
C PRO A 944 16.62 43.91 -45.35
N GLN A 945 16.47 43.69 -46.66
CA GLN A 945 15.17 43.90 -47.32
C GLN A 945 14.16 42.87 -46.80
N ILE A 946 12.98 43.35 -46.41
CA ILE A 946 11.88 42.52 -45.94
C ILE A 946 10.78 42.56 -47.01
N GLU A 947 10.43 41.40 -47.56
CA GLU A 947 9.23 41.25 -48.40
C GLU A 947 8.05 40.84 -47.51
N THR A 948 6.96 41.61 -47.58
CA THR A 948 5.69 41.24 -46.95
C THR A 948 4.72 40.77 -48.02
N ARG A 949 4.16 39.57 -47.85
CA ARG A 949 3.13 39.02 -48.72
C ARG A 949 1.84 38.87 -47.93
N GLN A 950 0.82 39.61 -48.33
CA GLN A 950 -0.50 39.52 -47.72
C GLN A 950 -1.34 38.51 -48.51
N ALA A 951 -1.60 37.34 -47.91
CA ALA A 951 -2.60 36.42 -48.45
C ALA A 951 -3.98 36.90 -47.98
N VAL A 952 -4.63 37.74 -48.79
CA VAL A 952 -6.05 38.03 -48.60
C VAL A 952 -6.82 36.84 -49.13
N THR A 953 -7.45 36.08 -48.24
CA THR A 953 -8.44 35.08 -48.66
C THR A 953 -9.74 35.85 -48.92
N GLU A 954 -9.95 36.26 -50.18
CA GLU A 954 -11.28 36.65 -50.64
C GLU A 954 -12.17 35.41 -50.57
N THR A 955 -13.08 35.38 -49.60
CA THR A 955 -14.26 34.52 -49.66
C THR A 955 -15.25 35.20 -50.61
N ASP A 956 -15.05 35.02 -51.92
CA ASP A 956 -16.12 35.22 -52.88
C ASP A 956 -16.83 33.89 -53.17
N LEU A 957 -18.14 34.05 -53.30
CA LEU A 957 -19.14 33.04 -53.46
C LEU A 957 -18.98 32.31 -54.81
N SER A 958 -19.43 31.06 -54.79
CA SER A 958 -19.92 30.29 -55.96
C SER A 958 -18.90 29.91 -57.05
N GLY A 959 -18.60 28.60 -57.07
CA GLY A 959 -18.53 27.81 -58.29
C GLY A 959 -17.31 27.98 -59.20
N ALA A 960 -16.40 27.01 -59.16
CA ALA A 960 -16.05 26.18 -60.32
C ALA A 960 -14.82 25.31 -60.02
N ASN A 961 -14.90 24.05 -60.49
CA ASN A 961 -13.77 23.20 -60.84
C ASN A 961 -12.60 23.98 -61.44
N GLN A 962 -11.36 23.68 -61.03
CA GLN A 962 -10.33 23.13 -61.94
C GLN A 962 -8.96 22.89 -61.27
N ARG A 963 -8.46 21.66 -61.51
CA ARG A 963 -7.08 21.27 -61.84
C ARG A 963 -5.92 21.80 -60.99
N ILE A 964 -5.31 20.85 -60.28
CA ILE A 964 -3.91 20.89 -59.86
C ILE A 964 -3.04 20.56 -61.08
N GLU A 965 -2.30 21.53 -61.61
CA GLU A 965 -1.15 21.31 -62.48
C GLU A 965 0.11 21.89 -61.83
N ARG A 966 1.19 21.09 -61.84
CA ARG A 966 2.56 21.46 -61.47
C ARG A 966 3.16 22.40 -62.52
N ALA A 967 3.96 23.37 -62.09
CA ALA A 967 5.18 23.76 -62.84
C ALA A 967 6.19 24.55 -61.98
N GLU A 968 7.45 24.35 -62.39
CA GLU A 968 8.78 24.71 -61.91
C GLU A 968 9.13 26.20 -61.67
N PRO A 969 10.33 26.49 -61.09
CA PRO A 969 10.77 27.83 -60.75
C PRO A 969 11.65 28.46 -61.85
N ALA A 970 11.50 29.77 -62.11
CA ALA A 970 12.50 30.55 -62.84
C ALA A 970 12.49 32.06 -62.52
N LYS A 971 13.63 32.50 -61.98
CA LYS A 971 14.51 33.65 -62.33
C LYS A 971 13.95 35.04 -62.73
N ASP A 972 14.64 36.02 -62.10
CA ASP A 972 15.05 37.36 -62.55
C ASP A 972 14.02 38.48 -62.78
N GLY A 973 14.20 39.54 -61.98
CA GLY A 973 14.35 40.91 -62.47
C GLY A 973 13.10 41.78 -62.55
N GLY A 974 13.04 42.84 -61.73
CA GLY A 974 12.21 44.02 -62.03
C GLY A 974 11.63 44.77 -60.84
N ASP A 975 12.36 45.81 -60.41
CA ASP A 975 11.91 47.15 -59.98
C ASP A 975 10.56 47.36 -59.22
N VAL A 976 10.70 47.90 -58.00
CA VAL A 976 10.08 49.17 -57.50
C VAL A 976 8.59 49.14 -57.05
N ARG A 977 8.33 49.21 -55.74
CA ARG A 977 7.85 50.41 -54.98
C ARG A 977 7.51 50.11 -53.50
N ARG A 978 7.92 51.05 -52.65
CA ARG A 978 7.62 51.31 -51.22
C ARG A 978 6.24 50.87 -50.72
N LEU A 979 6.22 50.29 -49.51
CA LEU A 979 5.62 50.88 -48.30
C LEU A 979 6.21 50.24 -47.04
#